data_AF-A0A1N7IIX2-F1
#
_entry.id   AF-A0A1N7IIX2-F1
#
_cell.length_a   1.000
_cell.length_b   1.000
_cell.length_c   1.000
_cell.angle_alpha   90.00
_cell.angle_beta   90.00
_cell.angle_gamma   90.00
#
_symmetry.space_group_name_H-M   'P 1'
#
loop_
_entity.id
_entity.type
_entity.pdbx_description
1 polymer ?
#
loop_
_entity_poly.entity_id
_entity_poly.type
_entity_poly.pdbx_seq_one_letter_code
_entity_poly.pdbx_strand_id
1 'polypeptide(L)'
;MPPKTSRAAVTDKNGLPSLRLPLFLQGYDYALRGDRNGARMYLGMLETSSPGSAAVALLQGILARAEGDETAALPLLQVANALAPRQPVILLPLALCLQGLGDLAGSEQILFQATAAAPAEAELYEQLARLALRQGKDGLAVEAATQAVTLSPRTSGYLNTFGVALRRGNRLDDAIIAWRQALAFAPDSVAVLNNLAESVRSRGELAEAETYYCHALSLLKAAGKPIWVPCEGLALIYLEHSRWDDARAVLEDGLAATPIDNIAGRRMLLVAQASLLRQTLQLDAALEALRELDGNEDAQVWNARALTYIQQGEKGKAIEALQQALILEEGNPDVLANMCLMCLNLGDIAGAEQILGRLTDEEKTLPAVKRAQALLLLRQKEYLASLLLYEEILQREPDNTQALGNAAYIHFHSQNYDLALRLCERALQCGSREPELLNIHASILLDLRRFDEAYQVWITGIRNAMQHTSWNESWSMLFSNLCMALHYDDQVTLEDHQDILQRFAAFMHDLPDDLQAPHLQSRDPDRRLRVGYLSADFRYHSVACFFKPLLESFDRSAVEITLYSSVEDPDAMTDTLRGLADHYVDITYLSEEKAAGRIRQDQIDVLIDLSGHTGRNRLVAMEYRPAPVQLTWLGYPGSTGLRMLDGRIVDHQTDPDGMQEWYSEPRIRLPRCFLAYQAPGNDPLPVAEPPCVQAGYVTFGSFNNSFKISTAVVRAWSAILRAVPSSRLFLKARQYQDAHNAAALLAEFAAEGIAAGRIELSGRKDDFLEHLATYHRIDLALDTFPYHGTTTTCEAMWMGVPTLTLAGDRHATRVGVSLLSAVGLEKQLVAKDIDDYITRAVSFASSLEDLREVRHNLRDRMSASPLCDAEGLARAMEQAIRTEWRRWCASPGPSYGKRWNYNGQTSFAAED
;
A
#
# COMPACT_ATOMS: atom_id res chain seq x y z
N MET A 1 -79.85 38.04 -37.59
CA MET A 1 -79.83 39.38 -38.22
C MET A 1 -78.41 39.65 -38.73
N PRO A 2 -78.20 40.10 -39.98
CA PRO A 2 -76.90 40.16 -40.63
C PRO A 2 -76.21 41.53 -40.44
N PRO A 3 -74.91 41.66 -40.78
CA PRO A 3 -74.56 42.27 -42.07
C PRO A 3 -73.47 41.46 -42.81
N LYS A 4 -73.56 41.23 -44.14
CA LYS A 4 -73.05 42.10 -45.24
C LYS A 4 -71.69 42.73 -44.85
N THR A 5 -70.58 42.41 -45.51
CA THR A 5 -70.23 42.98 -46.82
C THR A 5 -69.17 42.17 -47.58
N SER A 6 -69.13 42.45 -48.88
CA SER A 6 -68.34 41.87 -49.96
C SER A 6 -66.82 41.92 -49.81
N ARG A 7 -66.18 40.88 -50.36
CA ARG A 7 -64.92 40.86 -51.12
C ARG A 7 -64.16 42.19 -51.18
N ALA A 8 -63.02 42.22 -50.50
CA ALA A 8 -61.79 42.77 -51.05
C ALA A 8 -60.64 41.84 -50.60
N ALA A 9 -59.97 41.22 -51.58
CA ALA A 9 -58.74 40.50 -51.35
C ALA A 9 -57.69 41.48 -50.84
N VAL A 10 -57.32 41.38 -49.56
CA VAL A 10 -56.16 42.07 -49.01
C VAL A 10 -55.03 41.05 -48.91
N THR A 11 -54.32 40.91 -50.03
CA THR A 11 -52.98 40.35 -50.06
C THR A 11 -52.04 41.29 -49.28
N ASP A 12 -51.33 40.78 -48.27
CA ASP A 12 -50.14 41.46 -47.76
C ASP A 12 -48.99 41.29 -48.78
N LYS A 13 -47.97 42.16 -48.65
CA LYS A 13 -46.83 42.35 -49.57
C LYS A 13 -46.05 41.08 -49.96
N ASN A 14 -46.32 39.92 -49.37
CA ASN A 14 -45.67 38.63 -49.69
C ASN A 14 -46.53 37.61 -50.46
N GLY A 15 -47.76 37.95 -50.88
CA GLY A 15 -48.52 37.08 -51.80
C GLY A 15 -48.92 35.71 -51.24
N LEU A 16 -49.46 35.66 -50.01
CA LEU A 16 -49.93 34.44 -49.31
C LEU A 16 -51.48 34.33 -49.28
N PRO A 17 -52.15 33.68 -50.26
CA PRO A 17 -53.57 33.33 -50.16
C PRO A 17 -53.88 31.95 -49.56
N SER A 18 -52.96 30.97 -49.59
CA SER A 18 -53.30 29.55 -49.29
C SER A 18 -53.08 29.10 -47.84
N LEU A 19 -52.07 29.62 -47.13
CA LEU A 19 -51.69 29.17 -45.78
C LEU A 19 -52.24 30.04 -44.62
N ARG A 20 -52.95 31.13 -44.92
CA ARG A 20 -53.55 32.03 -43.91
C ARG A 20 -55.08 31.91 -43.79
N LEU A 21 -55.67 30.78 -44.20
CA LEU A 21 -57.08 30.52 -43.95
C LEU A 21 -57.32 30.27 -42.44
N PRO A 22 -58.36 30.87 -41.83
CA PRO A 22 -58.74 30.58 -40.43
C PRO A 22 -58.92 29.08 -40.15
N LEU A 23 -59.42 28.34 -41.14
CA LEU A 23 -59.59 26.88 -41.08
C LEU A 23 -58.24 26.13 -40.99
N PHE A 24 -57.21 26.59 -41.72
CA PHE A 24 -55.88 25.99 -41.65
C PHE A 24 -55.21 26.25 -40.31
N LEU A 25 -55.25 27.47 -39.80
CA LEU A 25 -54.65 27.80 -38.51
C LEU A 25 -55.28 26.99 -37.37
N GLN A 26 -56.61 26.78 -37.40
CA GLN A 26 -57.29 25.92 -36.44
C GLN A 26 -56.88 24.46 -36.61
N GLY A 27 -56.92 23.91 -37.82
CA GLY A 27 -56.48 22.53 -38.08
C GLY A 27 -55.02 22.26 -37.69
N TYR A 28 -54.14 23.21 -37.98
CA TYR A 28 -52.72 23.17 -37.62
C TYR A 28 -52.50 23.24 -36.11
N ASP A 29 -53.23 24.10 -35.39
CA ASP A 29 -53.18 24.16 -33.91
C ASP A 29 -53.68 22.86 -33.26
N TYR A 30 -54.76 22.26 -33.77
CA TYR A 30 -55.20 20.93 -33.32
C TYR A 30 -54.13 19.86 -33.58
N ALA A 31 -53.47 19.90 -34.73
CA ALA A 31 -52.39 18.97 -35.07
C ALA A 31 -51.17 19.14 -34.14
N LEU A 32 -50.77 20.38 -33.84
CA LEU A 32 -49.68 20.68 -32.89
C LEU A 32 -49.98 20.19 -31.47
N ARG A 33 -51.26 20.22 -31.05
CA ARG A 33 -51.71 19.72 -29.75
C ARG A 33 -51.92 18.20 -29.71
N GLY A 34 -51.70 17.50 -30.83
CA GLY A 34 -51.91 16.06 -30.94
C GLY A 34 -53.38 15.62 -31.02
N ASP A 35 -54.32 16.55 -31.16
CA ASP A 35 -55.73 16.23 -31.38
C ASP A 35 -55.97 15.90 -32.86
N ARG A 36 -55.73 14.63 -33.19
CA ARG A 36 -55.87 14.10 -34.54
C ARG A 36 -57.29 14.21 -35.07
N ASN A 37 -58.31 14.12 -34.20
CA ASN A 37 -59.70 14.17 -34.63
C ASN A 37 -60.12 15.61 -34.98
N GLY A 38 -59.70 16.59 -34.16
CA GLY A 38 -59.85 18.01 -34.46
C GLY A 38 -59.14 18.37 -35.76
N ALA A 39 -57.88 17.96 -35.93
CA ALA A 39 -57.11 18.23 -37.14
C ALA A 39 -57.76 17.63 -38.42
N ARG A 40 -58.26 16.39 -38.35
CA ARG A 40 -58.97 15.75 -39.48
C ARG A 40 -60.29 16.44 -39.83
N MET A 41 -61.02 16.96 -38.85
CA MET A 41 -62.25 17.71 -39.09
C MET A 41 -61.98 18.97 -39.92
N TYR A 42 -60.96 19.75 -39.55
CA TYR A 42 -60.58 20.95 -40.29
C TYR A 42 -59.94 20.62 -41.64
N LEU A 43 -59.23 19.49 -41.75
CA LEU A 43 -58.75 18.99 -43.04
C LEU A 43 -59.90 18.75 -44.03
N GLY A 44 -60.98 18.08 -43.62
CA GLY A 44 -62.15 17.86 -44.49
C GLY A 44 -62.85 19.16 -44.93
N MET A 45 -62.86 20.18 -44.06
CA MET A 45 -63.36 21.52 -44.41
C MET A 45 -62.43 22.26 -45.40
N LEU A 46 -61.11 22.05 -45.30
CA LEU A 46 -60.13 22.62 -46.24
C LEU A 46 -60.16 21.92 -47.60
N GLU A 47 -60.36 20.61 -47.63
CA GLU A 47 -60.48 19.82 -48.87
C GLU A 47 -61.71 20.24 -49.69
N THR A 48 -62.81 20.59 -49.03
CA THR A 48 -64.04 21.06 -49.68
C THR A 48 -63.95 22.53 -50.14
N SER A 49 -63.25 23.37 -49.40
CA SER A 49 -63.18 24.82 -49.67
C SER A 49 -61.99 25.25 -50.53
N SER A 50 -60.90 24.50 -50.54
CA SER A 50 -59.65 24.79 -51.29
C SER A 50 -58.88 23.50 -51.64
N PRO A 51 -59.48 22.61 -52.46
CA PRO A 51 -58.86 21.35 -52.87
C PRO A 51 -57.53 21.59 -53.59
N GLY A 52 -56.52 20.78 -53.28
CA GLY A 52 -55.19 20.84 -53.91
C GLY A 52 -54.32 22.03 -53.47
N SER A 53 -54.70 22.74 -52.40
CA SER A 53 -53.88 23.82 -51.84
C SER A 53 -52.70 23.32 -51.01
N ALA A 54 -51.65 24.16 -50.86
CA ALA A 54 -50.50 23.87 -49.99
C ALA A 54 -50.92 23.58 -48.54
N ALA A 55 -51.99 24.20 -48.04
CA ALA A 55 -52.53 24.00 -46.70
C ALA A 55 -53.12 22.59 -46.49
N VAL A 56 -53.82 22.05 -47.50
CA VAL A 56 -54.34 20.68 -47.47
C VAL A 56 -53.19 19.68 -47.44
N ALA A 57 -52.24 19.82 -48.37
CA ALA A 57 -51.08 18.93 -48.46
C ALA A 57 -50.22 18.95 -47.18
N LEU A 58 -50.00 20.14 -46.59
CA LEU A 58 -49.27 20.30 -45.33
C LEU A 58 -49.99 19.61 -44.16
N LEU A 59 -51.30 19.84 -43.99
CA LEU A 59 -52.05 19.27 -42.87
C LEU A 59 -52.21 17.74 -42.99
N GLN A 60 -52.37 17.22 -44.22
CA GLN A 60 -52.32 15.77 -44.50
C GLN A 60 -50.95 15.18 -44.16
N GLY A 61 -49.87 15.85 -44.57
CA GLY A 61 -48.50 15.42 -44.26
C GLY A 61 -48.23 15.37 -42.76
N ILE A 62 -48.60 16.42 -42.01
CA ILE A 62 -48.43 16.47 -40.55
C ILE A 62 -49.24 15.36 -39.86
N LEU A 63 -50.48 15.11 -40.30
CA LEU A 63 -51.31 14.04 -39.76
C LEU A 63 -50.71 12.64 -40.04
N ALA A 64 -50.19 12.40 -41.24
CA ALA A 64 -49.51 11.16 -41.59
C ALA A 64 -48.25 10.92 -40.73
N ARG A 65 -47.44 11.97 -40.49
CA ARG A 65 -46.32 11.90 -39.55
C ARG A 65 -46.77 11.59 -38.14
N ALA A 66 -47.84 12.25 -37.68
CA ALA A 66 -48.40 12.02 -36.36
C ALA A 66 -48.93 10.57 -36.20
N GLU A 67 -49.34 9.92 -37.28
CA GLU A 67 -49.75 8.51 -37.33
C GLU A 67 -48.55 7.53 -37.46
N GLY A 68 -47.33 8.05 -37.59
CA GLY A 68 -46.10 7.28 -37.69
C GLY A 68 -45.74 6.86 -39.13
N ASP A 69 -46.48 7.32 -40.13
CA ASP A 69 -46.25 7.00 -41.54
C ASP A 69 -45.45 8.12 -42.23
N GLU A 70 -44.15 8.15 -41.93
CA GLU A 70 -43.21 9.10 -42.54
C GLU A 70 -43.09 8.90 -44.06
N THR A 71 -43.32 7.67 -44.55
CA THR A 71 -43.29 7.33 -45.98
C THR A 71 -44.46 7.94 -46.76
N ALA A 72 -45.66 7.96 -46.19
CA ALA A 72 -46.83 8.63 -46.76
C ALA A 72 -46.76 10.15 -46.59
N ALA A 73 -46.15 10.63 -45.50
CA ALA A 73 -46.02 12.05 -45.21
C ALA A 73 -45.08 12.78 -46.17
N LEU A 74 -43.95 12.17 -46.54
CA LEU A 74 -42.92 12.81 -47.37
C LEU A 74 -43.45 13.39 -48.69
N PRO A 75 -44.15 12.64 -49.57
CA PRO A 75 -44.65 13.18 -50.82
C PRO A 75 -45.67 14.31 -50.61
N LEU A 76 -46.49 14.26 -49.55
CA LEU A 76 -47.45 15.30 -49.21
C LEU A 76 -46.76 16.60 -48.78
N LEU A 77 -45.71 16.51 -47.97
CA LEU A 77 -44.90 17.65 -47.53
C LEU A 77 -44.06 18.23 -48.67
N GLN A 78 -43.58 17.40 -49.60
CA GLN A 78 -42.92 17.85 -50.82
C GLN A 78 -43.88 18.61 -51.74
N VAL A 79 -45.11 18.13 -51.91
CA VAL A 79 -46.16 18.83 -52.66
C VAL A 79 -46.50 20.17 -52.00
N ALA A 80 -46.63 20.21 -50.67
CA ALA A 80 -46.85 21.45 -49.94
C ALA A 80 -45.71 22.46 -50.21
N ASN A 81 -44.45 22.01 -50.16
CA ASN A 81 -43.28 22.85 -50.41
C ASN A 81 -43.18 23.29 -51.87
N ALA A 82 -43.59 22.47 -52.84
CA ALA A 82 -43.65 22.87 -54.25
C ALA A 82 -44.71 23.95 -54.51
N LEU A 83 -45.86 23.86 -53.83
CA LEU A 83 -46.96 24.81 -53.97
C LEU A 83 -46.72 26.13 -53.21
N ALA A 84 -45.94 26.09 -52.12
CA ALA A 84 -45.58 27.26 -51.32
C ALA A 84 -44.14 27.12 -50.80
N PRO A 85 -43.12 27.39 -51.66
CA PRO A 85 -41.74 27.18 -51.30
C PRO A 85 -41.25 28.17 -50.24
N ARG A 86 -40.22 27.75 -49.49
CA ARG A 86 -39.52 28.56 -48.47
C ARG A 86 -40.40 29.05 -47.32
N GLN A 87 -41.45 28.32 -46.98
CA GLN A 87 -42.29 28.62 -45.82
C GLN A 87 -41.84 27.78 -44.61
N PRO A 88 -41.39 28.40 -43.49
CA PRO A 88 -40.93 27.68 -42.30
C PRO A 88 -41.94 26.63 -41.78
N VAL A 89 -43.24 26.98 -41.80
CA VAL A 89 -44.35 26.11 -41.41
C VAL A 89 -44.45 24.81 -42.23
N ILE A 90 -43.85 24.79 -43.43
CA ILE A 90 -43.73 23.59 -44.28
C ILE A 90 -42.35 22.94 -44.11
N LEU A 91 -41.30 23.75 -44.10
CA LEU A 91 -39.91 23.26 -44.06
C LEU A 91 -39.61 22.49 -42.77
N LEU A 92 -40.13 22.90 -41.62
CA LEU A 92 -39.89 22.20 -40.36
C LEU A 92 -40.50 20.78 -40.34
N PRO A 93 -41.80 20.57 -40.61
CA PRO A 93 -42.37 19.23 -40.72
C PRO A 93 -41.67 18.37 -41.79
N LEU A 94 -41.26 18.95 -42.92
CA LEU A 94 -40.52 18.26 -43.98
C LEU A 94 -39.13 17.80 -43.49
N ALA A 95 -38.39 18.66 -42.81
CA ALA A 95 -37.10 18.32 -42.22
C ALA A 95 -37.22 17.19 -41.20
N LEU A 96 -38.22 17.25 -40.32
CA LEU A 96 -38.49 16.21 -39.33
C LEU A 96 -38.90 14.88 -39.98
N CYS A 97 -39.64 14.93 -41.10
CA CYS A 97 -40.00 13.74 -41.88
C CYS A 97 -38.78 13.04 -42.45
N LEU A 98 -37.86 13.81 -43.06
CA LEU A 98 -36.59 13.29 -43.57
C LEU A 98 -35.75 12.66 -42.46
N GLN A 99 -35.75 13.23 -41.25
CA GLN A 99 -35.09 12.61 -40.09
C GLN A 99 -35.73 11.27 -39.71
N GLY A 100 -37.06 11.19 -39.71
CA GLY A 100 -37.80 9.94 -39.44
C GLY A 100 -37.49 8.84 -40.45
N LEU A 101 -37.18 9.21 -41.70
CA LEU A 101 -36.76 8.30 -42.77
C LEU A 101 -35.25 8.02 -42.80
N GLY A 102 -34.47 8.66 -41.91
CA GLY A 102 -33.00 8.50 -41.87
C GLY A 102 -32.21 9.34 -42.88
N ASP A 103 -32.87 10.20 -43.68
CA ASP A 103 -32.19 11.15 -44.58
C ASP A 103 -31.74 12.41 -43.82
N LEU A 104 -30.65 12.25 -43.06
CA LEU A 104 -30.08 13.33 -42.25
C LEU A 104 -29.51 14.47 -43.11
N ALA A 105 -28.98 14.17 -44.30
CA ALA A 105 -28.39 15.16 -45.20
C ALA A 105 -29.47 16.02 -45.86
N GLY A 106 -30.56 15.41 -46.33
CA GLY A 106 -31.73 16.13 -46.83
C GLY A 106 -32.37 16.99 -45.74
N SER A 107 -32.51 16.46 -44.52
CA SER A 107 -33.06 17.24 -43.40
C SER A 107 -32.22 18.48 -43.09
N GLU A 108 -30.90 18.35 -43.07
CA GLU A 108 -29.98 19.47 -42.82
C GLU A 108 -30.13 20.58 -43.87
N GLN A 109 -30.21 20.22 -45.16
CA GLN A 109 -30.43 21.19 -46.23
C GLN A 109 -31.76 21.94 -46.04
N ILE A 110 -32.82 21.22 -45.66
CA ILE A 110 -34.14 21.83 -45.41
C ILE A 110 -34.11 22.72 -44.15
N LEU A 111 -33.41 22.35 -43.08
CA LEU A 111 -33.27 23.18 -41.88
C LEU A 111 -32.44 24.44 -42.12
N PHE A 112 -31.41 24.39 -42.96
CA PHE A 112 -30.70 25.60 -43.39
C PHE A 112 -31.59 26.54 -44.21
N GLN A 113 -32.43 25.99 -45.09
CA GLN A 113 -33.43 26.78 -45.80
C GLN A 113 -34.46 27.38 -44.83
N ALA A 114 -34.86 26.64 -43.80
CA ALA A 114 -35.83 27.09 -42.80
C ALA A 114 -35.27 28.24 -41.95
N THR A 115 -34.06 28.08 -41.42
CA THR A 115 -33.40 29.12 -40.61
C THR A 115 -33.07 30.37 -41.44
N ALA A 116 -32.77 30.24 -42.74
CA ALA A 116 -32.63 31.39 -43.64
C ALA A 116 -33.96 32.10 -43.93
N ALA A 117 -35.08 31.37 -43.98
CA ALA A 117 -36.41 31.92 -44.23
C ALA A 117 -37.02 32.59 -42.98
N ALA A 118 -36.71 32.09 -41.78
CA ALA A 118 -37.16 32.65 -40.50
C ALA A 118 -36.03 32.67 -39.46
N PRO A 119 -35.11 33.65 -39.54
CA PRO A 119 -33.95 33.74 -38.64
C PRO A 119 -34.30 34.10 -37.19
N ALA A 120 -35.55 34.47 -36.90
CA ALA A 120 -36.01 34.80 -35.55
C ALA A 120 -36.73 33.62 -34.85
N GLU A 121 -36.83 32.45 -35.49
CA GLU A 121 -37.59 31.30 -34.98
C GLU A 121 -36.66 30.30 -34.27
N ALA A 122 -36.62 30.37 -32.93
CA ALA A 122 -35.70 29.61 -32.09
C ALA A 122 -35.80 28.08 -32.26
N GLU A 123 -37.00 27.56 -32.51
CA GLU A 123 -37.26 26.12 -32.68
C GLU A 123 -36.50 25.53 -33.87
N LEU A 124 -36.34 26.28 -34.96
CA LEU A 124 -35.59 25.82 -36.14
C LEU A 124 -34.11 25.58 -35.82
N TYR A 125 -33.52 26.49 -35.03
CA TYR A 125 -32.14 26.37 -34.57
C TYR A 125 -31.96 25.23 -33.57
N GLU A 126 -32.95 24.97 -32.72
CA GLU A 126 -32.92 23.83 -31.80
C GLU A 126 -32.98 22.49 -32.54
N GLN A 127 -33.83 22.37 -33.56
CA GLN A 127 -33.90 21.18 -34.39
C GLN A 127 -32.62 20.96 -35.22
N LEU A 128 -32.00 22.05 -35.70
CA LEU A 128 -30.69 22.00 -36.34
C LEU A 128 -29.60 21.54 -35.38
N ALA A 129 -29.60 22.04 -34.13
CA ALA A 129 -28.65 21.59 -33.11
C ALA A 129 -28.80 20.10 -32.80
N ARG A 130 -30.04 19.61 -32.61
CA ARG A 130 -30.32 18.18 -32.39
C ARG A 130 -29.90 17.29 -33.57
N LEU A 131 -30.08 17.78 -34.81
CA LEU A 131 -29.62 17.08 -36.00
C LEU A 131 -28.09 17.03 -36.05
N ALA A 132 -27.42 18.16 -35.84
CA ALA A 132 -25.97 18.27 -35.82
C ALA A 132 -25.35 17.37 -34.75
N LEU A 133 -25.96 17.29 -33.55
CA LEU A 133 -25.58 16.33 -32.51
C LEU A 133 -25.66 14.88 -33.00
N ARG A 134 -26.76 14.49 -33.66
CA ARG A 134 -26.90 13.13 -34.22
C ARG A 134 -25.87 12.81 -35.31
N GLN A 135 -25.47 13.81 -36.10
CA GLN A 135 -24.46 13.66 -37.15
C GLN A 135 -23.02 13.75 -36.64
N GLY A 136 -22.81 14.09 -35.37
CA GLY A 136 -21.49 14.33 -34.79
C GLY A 136 -20.80 15.63 -35.24
N LYS A 137 -21.57 16.60 -35.73
CA LYS A 137 -21.07 17.93 -36.12
C LYS A 137 -21.11 18.88 -34.93
N ASP A 138 -20.19 18.68 -33.97
CA ASP A 138 -20.24 19.36 -32.66
C ASP A 138 -20.14 20.90 -32.77
N GLY A 139 -19.33 21.43 -33.69
CA GLY A 139 -19.24 22.87 -33.94
C GLY A 139 -20.57 23.49 -34.39
N LEU A 140 -21.23 22.86 -35.37
CA LEU A 140 -22.55 23.29 -35.85
C LEU A 140 -23.62 23.16 -34.77
N ALA A 141 -23.54 22.11 -33.93
CA ALA A 141 -24.46 21.93 -32.81
C ALA A 141 -24.36 23.07 -31.79
N VAL A 142 -23.13 23.49 -31.44
CA VAL A 142 -22.91 24.62 -30.53
C VAL A 142 -23.41 25.92 -31.13
N GLU A 143 -23.11 26.20 -32.41
CA GLU A 143 -23.57 27.41 -33.10
C GLU A 143 -25.10 27.49 -33.15
N ALA A 144 -25.76 26.41 -33.60
CA ALA A 144 -27.21 26.36 -33.71
C ALA A 144 -27.88 26.45 -32.33
N ALA A 145 -27.39 25.73 -31.32
CA ALA A 145 -27.94 25.81 -29.97
C ALA A 145 -27.73 27.19 -29.33
N THR A 146 -26.62 27.87 -29.63
CA THR A 146 -26.37 29.26 -29.19
C THR A 146 -27.44 30.21 -29.75
N GLN A 147 -27.78 30.07 -31.03
CA GLN A 147 -28.84 30.89 -31.64
C GLN A 147 -30.22 30.60 -31.01
N ALA A 148 -30.56 29.33 -30.77
CA ALA A 148 -31.81 28.96 -30.10
C ALA A 148 -31.94 29.58 -28.70
N VAL A 149 -30.88 29.53 -27.89
CA VAL A 149 -30.86 30.13 -26.55
C VAL A 149 -30.84 31.66 -26.61
N THR A 150 -30.17 32.27 -27.60
CA THR A 150 -30.15 33.73 -27.78
C THR A 150 -31.55 34.28 -28.08
N LEU A 151 -32.29 33.59 -28.95
CA LEU A 151 -33.66 33.96 -29.32
C LEU A 151 -34.68 33.66 -28.22
N SER A 152 -34.42 32.68 -27.36
CA SER A 152 -35.35 32.26 -26.29
C SER A 152 -34.59 31.74 -25.05
N PRO A 153 -34.05 32.64 -24.22
CA PRO A 153 -33.09 32.29 -23.16
C PRO A 153 -33.70 31.64 -21.92
N ARG A 154 -35.03 31.56 -21.83
CA ARG A 154 -35.75 30.99 -20.66
C ARG A 154 -36.42 29.65 -20.95
N THR A 155 -36.11 29.03 -22.09
CA THR A 155 -36.70 27.75 -22.48
C THR A 155 -35.78 26.61 -22.05
N SER A 156 -36.20 25.85 -21.03
CA SER A 156 -35.40 24.75 -20.47
C SER A 156 -34.96 23.71 -21.52
N GLY A 157 -35.81 23.38 -22.49
CA GLY A 157 -35.45 22.46 -23.58
C GLY A 157 -34.32 22.95 -24.48
N TYR A 158 -34.25 24.26 -24.74
CA TYR A 158 -33.19 24.87 -25.55
C TYR A 158 -31.89 24.93 -24.77
N LEU A 159 -31.95 25.31 -23.49
CA LEU A 159 -30.80 25.28 -22.58
C LEU A 159 -30.25 23.87 -22.36
N ASN A 160 -31.11 22.85 -22.31
CA ASN A 160 -30.69 21.45 -22.24
C ASN A 160 -29.93 21.02 -23.49
N THR A 161 -30.45 21.34 -24.69
CA THR A 161 -29.79 21.04 -25.96
C THR A 161 -28.46 21.78 -26.08
N PHE A 162 -28.41 23.03 -25.61
CA PHE A 162 -27.18 23.83 -25.54
C PHE A 162 -26.14 23.22 -24.60
N GLY A 163 -26.53 22.77 -23.41
CA GLY A 163 -25.64 22.04 -22.50
C GLY A 163 -25.06 20.77 -23.13
N VAL A 164 -25.89 19.97 -23.81
CA VAL A 164 -25.42 18.77 -24.52
C VAL A 164 -24.42 19.11 -25.62
N ALA A 165 -24.68 20.16 -26.40
CA ALA A 165 -23.77 20.63 -27.44
C ALA A 165 -22.44 21.16 -26.89
N LEU A 166 -22.49 21.93 -25.79
CA LEU A 166 -21.29 22.41 -25.11
C LEU A 166 -20.45 21.27 -24.56
N ARG A 167 -21.07 20.27 -23.91
CA ARG A 167 -20.34 19.09 -23.40
C ARG A 167 -19.62 18.36 -24.53
N ARG A 168 -20.30 18.11 -25.65
CA ARG A 168 -19.68 17.48 -26.83
C ARG A 168 -18.60 18.31 -27.48
N GLY A 169 -18.72 19.64 -27.43
CA GLY A 169 -17.68 20.59 -27.84
C GLY A 169 -16.53 20.75 -26.84
N ASN A 170 -16.38 19.85 -25.86
CA ASN A 170 -15.37 19.89 -24.80
C ASN A 170 -15.40 21.16 -23.93
N ARG A 171 -16.58 21.73 -23.71
CA ARG A 171 -16.82 22.92 -22.86
C ARG A 171 -17.69 22.55 -21.66
N LEU A 172 -17.16 21.69 -20.79
CA LEU A 172 -17.92 21.09 -19.67
C LEU A 172 -18.42 22.13 -18.66
N ASP A 173 -17.61 23.11 -18.27
CA ASP A 173 -18.00 24.14 -17.30
C ASP A 173 -19.18 24.99 -17.81
N ASP A 174 -19.15 25.37 -19.09
CA ASP A 174 -20.24 26.11 -19.73
C ASP A 174 -21.51 25.27 -19.81
N ALA A 175 -21.38 23.96 -20.05
CA ALA A 175 -22.49 23.03 -20.10
C ALA A 175 -23.20 22.92 -18.74
N ILE A 176 -22.42 22.83 -17.65
CA ILE A 176 -22.94 22.81 -16.27
C ILE A 176 -23.72 24.10 -15.98
N ILE A 177 -23.21 25.26 -16.39
CA ILE A 177 -23.91 26.54 -16.24
C ILE A 177 -25.24 26.52 -17.02
N ALA A 178 -25.23 26.06 -18.27
CA ALA A 178 -26.43 25.98 -19.10
C ALA A 178 -27.49 25.03 -18.51
N TRP A 179 -27.10 23.87 -17.98
CA TRP A 179 -28.02 22.94 -17.34
C TRP A 179 -28.55 23.44 -15.99
N ARG A 180 -27.73 24.12 -15.17
CA ARG A 180 -28.21 24.78 -13.95
C ARG A 180 -29.28 25.83 -14.28
N GLN A 181 -29.09 26.61 -15.34
CA GLN A 181 -30.12 27.52 -15.85
C GLN A 181 -31.36 26.78 -16.36
N ALA A 182 -31.18 25.68 -17.11
CA ALA A 182 -32.29 24.85 -17.61
C ALA A 182 -33.14 24.30 -16.45
N LEU A 183 -32.48 23.87 -15.37
CA LEU A 183 -33.12 23.32 -14.17
C LEU A 183 -33.87 24.40 -13.38
N ALA A 184 -33.35 25.64 -13.33
CA ALA A 184 -34.05 26.75 -12.69
C ALA A 184 -35.41 27.08 -13.35
N PHE A 185 -35.56 26.82 -14.66
CA PHE A 185 -36.83 27.01 -15.38
C PHE A 185 -37.72 25.76 -15.40
N ALA A 186 -37.15 24.57 -15.22
CA ALA A 186 -37.90 23.31 -15.14
C ALA A 186 -37.24 22.36 -14.12
N PRO A 187 -37.56 22.52 -12.81
CA PRO A 187 -36.91 21.78 -11.73
C PRO A 187 -37.06 20.26 -11.80
N ASP A 188 -38.16 19.78 -12.40
CA ASP A 188 -38.50 18.35 -12.49
C ASP A 188 -38.10 17.72 -13.83
N SER A 189 -37.21 18.39 -14.58
CA SER A 189 -36.73 17.88 -15.86
C SER A 189 -35.71 16.76 -15.67
N VAL A 190 -36.17 15.50 -15.69
CA VAL A 190 -35.33 14.30 -15.53
C VAL A 190 -34.13 14.29 -16.50
N ALA A 191 -34.31 14.73 -17.74
CA ALA A 191 -33.22 14.79 -18.72
C ALA A 191 -32.13 15.79 -18.32
N VAL A 192 -32.51 16.95 -17.78
CA VAL A 192 -31.56 17.96 -17.28
C VAL A 192 -30.87 17.46 -16.01
N LEU A 193 -31.63 16.87 -15.08
CA LEU A 193 -31.09 16.30 -13.84
C LEU A 193 -30.03 15.24 -14.13
N ASN A 194 -30.31 14.27 -15.01
CA ASN A 194 -29.34 13.23 -15.37
C ASN A 194 -28.09 13.79 -16.06
N ASN A 195 -28.26 14.72 -17.01
CA ASN A 195 -27.13 15.34 -17.72
C ASN A 195 -26.24 16.16 -16.77
N LEU A 196 -26.87 16.91 -15.86
CA LEU A 196 -26.18 17.71 -14.87
C LEU A 196 -25.46 16.82 -13.86
N ALA A 197 -26.14 15.78 -13.35
CA ALA A 197 -25.56 14.81 -12.43
C ALA A 197 -24.29 14.17 -13.02
N GLU A 198 -24.35 13.68 -14.27
CA GLU A 198 -23.20 13.04 -14.92
C GLU A 198 -22.04 14.02 -15.15
N SER A 199 -22.36 15.27 -15.49
CA SER A 199 -21.35 16.29 -15.78
C SER A 199 -20.66 16.82 -14.53
N VAL A 200 -21.41 16.98 -13.44
CA VAL A 200 -20.93 17.37 -12.12
C VAL A 200 -20.14 16.21 -11.48
N ARG A 201 -20.57 14.95 -11.69
CA ARG A 201 -19.82 13.74 -11.32
C ARG A 201 -18.47 13.68 -12.03
N SER A 202 -18.45 13.91 -13.35
CA SER A 202 -17.22 13.94 -14.15
C SER A 202 -16.22 15.03 -13.71
N ARG A 203 -16.70 16.06 -13.01
CA ARG A 203 -15.89 17.14 -12.41
C ARG A 203 -15.41 16.82 -10.99
N GLY A 204 -15.87 15.72 -10.39
CA GLY A 204 -15.56 15.30 -9.02
C GLY A 204 -16.48 15.89 -7.94
N GLU A 205 -17.55 16.60 -8.31
CA GLU A 205 -18.52 17.19 -7.38
C GLU A 205 -19.60 16.14 -6.98
N LEU A 206 -19.17 15.04 -6.38
CA LEU A 206 -19.95 13.80 -6.24
C LEU A 206 -21.21 13.93 -5.36
N ALA A 207 -21.16 14.72 -4.27
CA ALA A 207 -22.32 14.95 -3.40
C ALA A 207 -23.46 15.72 -4.11
N GLU A 208 -23.11 16.65 -4.98
CA GLU A 208 -24.08 17.38 -5.80
C GLU A 208 -24.68 16.45 -6.87
N ALA A 209 -23.84 15.61 -7.51
CA ALA A 209 -24.30 14.60 -8.45
C ALA A 209 -25.27 13.59 -7.82
N GLU A 210 -24.99 13.09 -6.61
CA GLU A 210 -25.86 12.20 -5.84
C GLU A 210 -27.25 12.84 -5.63
N THR A 211 -27.28 14.13 -5.28
CA THR A 211 -28.53 14.88 -5.08
C THR A 211 -29.36 14.91 -6.36
N TYR A 212 -28.74 15.18 -7.50
CA TYR A 212 -29.45 15.23 -8.79
C TYR A 212 -29.94 13.86 -9.26
N TYR A 213 -29.15 12.79 -9.11
CA TYR A 213 -29.62 11.44 -9.44
C TYR A 213 -30.73 10.97 -8.51
N CYS A 214 -30.66 11.24 -7.20
CA CYS A 214 -31.75 10.95 -6.26
C CYS A 214 -33.04 11.66 -6.66
N HIS A 215 -32.95 12.92 -7.09
CA HIS A 215 -34.11 13.67 -7.56
C HIS A 215 -34.70 13.07 -8.85
N ALA A 216 -33.86 12.76 -9.84
CA ALA A 216 -34.29 12.10 -11.07
C ALA A 216 -34.95 10.73 -10.80
N LEU A 217 -34.37 9.94 -9.89
CA LEU A 217 -34.88 8.63 -9.48
C LEU A 217 -36.28 8.74 -8.85
N SER A 218 -36.49 9.71 -7.95
CA SER A 218 -37.79 9.88 -7.28
C SER A 218 -38.91 10.25 -8.27
N LEU A 219 -38.62 11.14 -9.23
CA LEU A 219 -39.56 11.53 -10.28
C LEU A 219 -39.91 10.36 -11.22
N LEU A 220 -38.91 9.55 -11.61
CA LEU A 220 -39.14 8.39 -12.47
C LEU A 220 -39.94 7.28 -11.77
N LYS A 221 -39.65 7.01 -10.48
CA LYS A 221 -40.43 6.07 -9.66
C LYS A 221 -41.89 6.51 -9.55
N ALA A 222 -42.13 7.79 -9.24
CA ALA A 222 -43.49 8.33 -9.14
C ALA A 222 -44.27 8.23 -10.46
N ALA A 223 -43.57 8.31 -11.59
CA ALA A 223 -44.16 8.22 -12.93
C ALA A 223 -44.25 6.79 -13.49
N GLY A 224 -43.76 5.76 -12.77
CA GLY A 224 -43.71 4.38 -13.27
C GLY A 224 -42.84 4.22 -14.53
N LYS A 225 -41.79 5.03 -14.67
CA LYS A 225 -40.88 5.04 -15.82
C LYS A 225 -39.59 4.26 -15.51
N PRO A 226 -38.83 3.81 -16.53
CA PRO A 226 -37.55 3.13 -16.31
C PRO A 226 -36.57 3.96 -15.47
N ILE A 227 -35.98 3.35 -14.45
CA ILE A 227 -35.12 4.01 -13.44
C ILE A 227 -33.63 3.68 -13.58
N TRP A 228 -33.23 2.90 -14.60
CA TRP A 228 -31.85 2.41 -14.73
C TRP A 228 -30.79 3.52 -14.70
N VAL A 229 -30.97 4.58 -15.48
CA VAL A 229 -29.95 5.65 -15.63
C VAL A 229 -29.55 6.30 -14.30
N PRO A 230 -30.49 6.80 -13.45
CA PRO A 230 -30.08 7.33 -12.16
C PRO A 230 -29.60 6.25 -11.19
N CYS A 231 -30.09 5.00 -11.28
CA CYS A 231 -29.58 3.91 -10.47
C CYS A 231 -28.11 3.60 -10.78
N GLU A 232 -27.74 3.54 -12.06
CA GLU A 232 -26.36 3.35 -12.54
C GLU A 232 -25.45 4.48 -12.07
N GLY A 233 -25.89 5.74 -12.22
CA GLY A 233 -25.14 6.91 -11.76
C GLY A 233 -24.88 6.92 -10.25
N LEU A 234 -25.91 6.60 -9.44
CA LEU A 234 -25.76 6.46 -7.99
C LEU A 234 -24.84 5.30 -7.61
N ALA A 235 -24.97 4.15 -8.28
CA ALA A 235 -24.12 3.01 -8.04
C ALA A 235 -22.64 3.32 -8.28
N LEU A 236 -22.30 4.04 -9.36
CA LEU A 236 -20.93 4.50 -9.61
C LEU A 236 -20.40 5.38 -8.47
N ILE A 237 -21.20 6.36 -8.02
CA ILE A 237 -20.82 7.24 -6.90
C ILE A 237 -20.60 6.43 -5.60
N TYR A 238 -21.46 5.45 -5.34
CA TYR A 238 -21.37 4.61 -4.15
C TYR A 238 -20.19 3.63 -4.20
N LEU A 239 -19.90 3.06 -5.36
CA LEU A 239 -18.70 2.24 -5.56
C LEU A 239 -17.43 3.09 -5.37
N GLU A 240 -17.37 4.31 -5.88
CA GLU A 240 -16.23 5.22 -5.71
C GLU A 240 -15.96 5.56 -4.22
N HIS A 241 -17.00 5.62 -3.38
CA HIS A 241 -16.88 5.93 -1.94
C HIS A 241 -16.92 4.71 -1.02
N SER A 242 -16.76 3.51 -1.57
CA SER A 242 -16.83 2.27 -0.78
C SER A 242 -18.14 2.05 -0.03
N ARG A 243 -19.24 2.66 -0.49
CA ARG A 243 -20.62 2.46 0.02
C ARG A 243 -21.27 1.26 -0.69
N TRP A 244 -20.66 0.09 -0.53
CA TRP A 244 -21.00 -1.12 -1.30
C TRP A 244 -22.45 -1.57 -1.10
N ASP A 245 -22.98 -1.42 0.12
CA ASP A 245 -24.38 -1.76 0.42
C ASP A 245 -25.38 -0.86 -0.29
N ASP A 246 -25.11 0.46 -0.33
CA ASP A 246 -25.96 1.41 -1.05
C ASP A 246 -25.89 1.16 -2.56
N ALA A 247 -24.68 0.90 -3.08
CA ALA A 247 -24.48 0.53 -4.48
C ALA A 247 -25.28 -0.72 -4.85
N ARG A 248 -25.18 -1.77 -4.02
CA ARG A 248 -25.92 -3.03 -4.18
C ARG A 248 -27.43 -2.78 -4.19
N ALA A 249 -27.96 -2.04 -3.21
CA ALA A 249 -29.38 -1.78 -3.08
C ALA A 249 -29.96 -1.02 -4.29
N VAL A 250 -29.25 0.00 -4.78
CA VAL A 250 -29.71 0.79 -5.93
C VAL A 250 -29.61 0.02 -7.25
N LEU A 251 -28.60 -0.85 -7.41
CA LEU A 251 -28.47 -1.74 -8.56
C LEU A 251 -29.55 -2.81 -8.58
N GLU A 252 -29.87 -3.43 -7.43
CA GLU A 252 -30.98 -4.40 -7.29
C GLU A 252 -32.31 -3.78 -7.71
N ASP A 253 -32.62 -2.58 -7.21
CA ASP A 253 -33.84 -1.84 -7.55
C ASP A 253 -33.89 -1.46 -9.04
N GLY A 254 -32.77 -0.97 -9.59
CA GLY A 254 -32.65 -0.64 -11.00
C GLY A 254 -32.86 -1.85 -11.92
N LEU A 255 -32.22 -2.98 -11.61
CA LEU A 255 -32.34 -4.22 -12.38
C LEU A 255 -33.74 -4.83 -12.30
N ALA A 256 -34.39 -4.81 -11.13
CA ALA A 256 -35.76 -5.28 -10.95
C ALA A 256 -36.77 -4.50 -11.82
N ALA A 257 -36.50 -3.22 -12.08
CA ALA A 257 -37.33 -2.35 -12.89
C ALA A 257 -36.98 -2.35 -14.40
N THR A 258 -35.99 -3.11 -14.85
CA THR A 258 -35.51 -3.09 -16.24
C THR A 258 -36.06 -4.30 -17.03
N PRO A 259 -36.82 -4.09 -18.12
CA PRO A 259 -37.46 -5.18 -18.89
C PRO A 259 -36.52 -5.93 -19.85
N ILE A 260 -35.23 -5.57 -19.92
CA ILE A 260 -34.20 -6.17 -20.79
C ILE A 260 -33.11 -6.74 -19.90
N ASP A 261 -32.48 -7.83 -20.33
CA ASP A 261 -31.33 -8.40 -19.63
C ASP A 261 -30.14 -7.41 -19.66
N ASN A 262 -29.96 -6.68 -18.55
CA ASN A 262 -28.89 -5.71 -18.40
C ASN A 262 -27.65 -6.36 -17.80
N ILE A 263 -26.85 -6.97 -18.67
CA ILE A 263 -25.61 -7.67 -18.30
C ILE A 263 -24.63 -6.73 -17.59
N ALA A 264 -24.47 -5.49 -18.05
CA ALA A 264 -23.59 -4.50 -17.42
C ALA A 264 -24.01 -4.19 -15.98
N GLY A 265 -25.31 -4.01 -15.75
CA GLY A 265 -25.83 -3.78 -14.40
C GLY A 265 -25.68 -4.98 -13.48
N ARG A 266 -25.88 -6.21 -13.98
CA ARG A 266 -25.61 -7.42 -13.20
C ARG A 266 -24.13 -7.53 -12.83
N ARG A 267 -23.21 -7.19 -13.73
CA ARG A 267 -21.76 -7.16 -13.45
C ARG A 267 -21.43 -6.18 -12.32
N MET A 268 -21.95 -4.94 -12.40
CA MET A 268 -21.77 -3.96 -11.33
C MET A 268 -22.32 -4.47 -9.99
N LEU A 269 -23.46 -5.16 -10.01
CA LEU A 269 -24.08 -5.73 -8.81
C LEU A 269 -23.17 -6.81 -8.18
N LEU A 270 -22.65 -7.73 -8.99
CA LEU A 270 -21.72 -8.76 -8.51
C LEU A 270 -20.43 -8.17 -7.95
N VAL A 271 -19.88 -7.13 -8.59
CA VAL A 271 -18.70 -6.41 -8.08
C VAL A 271 -19.00 -5.71 -6.74
N ALA A 272 -20.17 -5.08 -6.61
CA ALA A 272 -20.60 -4.46 -5.35
C ALA A 272 -20.77 -5.50 -4.23
N GLN A 273 -21.44 -6.62 -4.52
CA GLN A 273 -21.63 -7.74 -3.59
C GLN A 273 -20.29 -8.35 -3.15
N ALA A 274 -19.41 -8.65 -4.11
CA ALA A 274 -18.09 -9.19 -3.81
C ALA A 274 -17.25 -8.21 -2.97
N SER A 275 -17.35 -6.90 -3.24
CA SER A 275 -16.65 -5.88 -2.46
C SER A 275 -17.13 -5.82 -1.00
N LEU A 276 -18.44 -5.95 -0.78
CA LEU A 276 -19.04 -6.03 0.56
C LEU A 276 -18.61 -7.31 1.30
N LEU A 277 -18.61 -8.45 0.62
CA LEU A 277 -18.16 -9.73 1.17
C LEU A 277 -16.66 -9.70 1.50
N ARG A 278 -15.83 -9.08 0.66
CA ARG A 278 -14.41 -8.83 0.94
C ARG A 278 -14.19 -7.96 2.17
N GLN A 279 -14.99 -6.91 2.34
CA GLN A 279 -14.92 -6.02 3.50
C GLN A 279 -15.21 -6.77 4.80
N THR A 280 -16.10 -7.77 4.75
CA THR A 280 -16.44 -8.62 5.90
C THR A 280 -15.58 -9.90 5.99
N LEU A 281 -14.50 -9.98 5.21
CA LEU A 281 -13.55 -11.11 5.14
C LEU A 281 -14.18 -12.45 4.73
N GLN A 282 -15.34 -12.42 4.07
CA GLN A 282 -16.01 -13.60 3.51
C GLN A 282 -15.50 -13.88 2.08
N LEU A 283 -14.20 -14.14 1.95
CA LEU A 283 -13.49 -14.16 0.66
C LEU A 283 -13.98 -15.28 -0.28
N ASP A 284 -14.30 -16.46 0.24
CA ASP A 284 -14.82 -17.57 -0.58
C ASP A 284 -16.22 -17.27 -1.12
N ALA A 285 -17.08 -16.65 -0.29
CA ALA A 285 -18.41 -16.20 -0.73
C ALA A 285 -18.29 -15.10 -1.79
N ALA A 286 -17.31 -14.20 -1.66
CA ALA A 286 -17.04 -13.17 -2.66
C ALA A 286 -16.63 -13.78 -4.01
N LEU A 287 -15.79 -14.81 -4.01
CA LEU A 287 -15.41 -15.53 -5.22
C LEU A 287 -16.59 -16.29 -5.83
N GLU A 288 -17.44 -16.91 -5.00
CA GLU A 288 -18.63 -17.63 -5.46
C GLU A 288 -19.63 -16.68 -6.12
N ALA A 289 -19.88 -15.50 -5.53
CA ALA A 289 -20.72 -14.46 -6.15
C ALA A 289 -20.19 -14.06 -7.55
N LEU A 290 -18.87 -13.98 -7.71
CA LEU A 290 -18.23 -13.65 -8.99
C LEU A 290 -18.24 -14.81 -10.02
N ARG A 291 -18.77 -16.00 -9.69
CA ARG A 291 -18.92 -17.14 -10.63
C ARG A 291 -20.23 -17.14 -11.40
N GLU A 292 -21.25 -16.41 -10.98
CA GLU A 292 -22.63 -16.53 -11.51
C GLU A 292 -22.83 -16.17 -12.99
N LEU A 293 -21.81 -15.60 -13.66
CA LEU A 293 -21.85 -15.26 -15.09
C LEU A 293 -21.02 -16.27 -15.92
N ASP A 294 -21.54 -17.48 -16.10
CA ASP A 294 -20.94 -18.45 -17.03
C ASP A 294 -21.09 -17.97 -18.49
N GLY A 295 -19.96 -17.61 -19.12
CA GLY A 295 -19.83 -17.58 -20.59
C GLY A 295 -19.44 -16.26 -21.27
N ASN A 296 -19.25 -15.15 -20.55
CA ASN A 296 -18.81 -13.87 -21.15
C ASN A 296 -18.14 -12.97 -20.10
N GLU A 297 -17.00 -13.42 -19.60
CA GLU A 297 -16.30 -12.77 -18.50
C GLU A 297 -15.82 -11.37 -18.88
N ASP A 298 -15.89 -10.46 -17.92
CA ASP A 298 -15.63 -9.03 -18.06
C ASP A 298 -14.36 -8.66 -17.31
N ALA A 299 -13.61 -7.66 -17.80
CA ALA A 299 -12.37 -7.22 -17.18
C ALA A 299 -12.57 -6.78 -15.72
N GLN A 300 -13.70 -6.16 -15.38
CA GLN A 300 -14.00 -5.73 -14.00
C GLN A 300 -14.28 -6.90 -13.06
N VAL A 301 -14.93 -7.97 -13.54
CA VAL A 301 -15.18 -9.18 -12.74
C VAL A 301 -13.86 -9.89 -12.46
N TRP A 302 -13.01 -10.04 -13.46
CA TRP A 302 -11.67 -10.60 -13.30
C TRP A 302 -10.79 -9.75 -12.38
N ASN A 303 -10.86 -8.42 -12.49
CA ASN A 303 -10.20 -7.51 -11.57
C ASN A 303 -10.70 -7.68 -10.13
N ALA A 304 -12.02 -7.82 -9.94
CA ALA A 304 -12.60 -8.08 -8.62
C ALA A 304 -12.14 -9.43 -8.05
N ARG A 305 -12.05 -10.49 -8.86
CA ARG A 305 -11.49 -11.79 -8.46
C ARG A 305 -10.03 -11.63 -8.06
N ALA A 306 -9.24 -10.90 -8.83
CA ALA A 306 -7.84 -10.64 -8.52
C ALA A 306 -7.69 -9.95 -7.16
N LEU A 307 -8.47 -8.90 -6.89
CA LEU A 307 -8.47 -8.23 -5.58
C LEU A 307 -8.86 -9.18 -4.45
N THR A 308 -9.81 -10.10 -4.67
CA THR A 308 -10.16 -11.13 -3.68
C THR A 308 -9.01 -12.12 -3.46
N TYR A 309 -8.34 -12.57 -4.53
CA TYR A 309 -7.17 -13.46 -4.43
C TYR A 309 -5.98 -12.78 -3.74
N ILE A 310 -5.77 -11.48 -3.99
CA ILE A 310 -4.76 -10.69 -3.27
C ILE A 310 -5.04 -10.72 -1.77
N GLN A 311 -6.31 -10.51 -1.37
CA GLN A 311 -6.71 -10.53 0.04
C GLN A 311 -6.64 -11.93 0.66
N GLN A 312 -6.79 -13.00 -0.13
CA GLN A 312 -6.54 -14.38 0.29
C GLN A 312 -5.04 -14.73 0.37
N GLY A 313 -4.13 -13.86 -0.10
CA GLY A 313 -2.70 -14.16 -0.21
C GLY A 313 -2.32 -15.03 -1.43
N GLU A 314 -3.29 -15.34 -2.30
CA GLU A 314 -3.17 -16.20 -3.48
C GLU A 314 -2.58 -15.44 -4.68
N LYS A 315 -1.36 -14.91 -4.53
CA LYS A 315 -0.71 -14.02 -5.52
C LYS A 315 -0.66 -14.60 -6.93
N GLY A 316 -0.51 -15.92 -7.08
CA GLY A 316 -0.51 -16.59 -8.40
C GLY A 316 -1.85 -16.45 -9.12
N LYS A 317 -2.94 -16.81 -8.43
CA LYS A 317 -4.31 -16.69 -8.97
C LYS A 317 -4.68 -15.22 -9.22
N ALA A 318 -4.20 -14.30 -8.39
CA ALA A 318 -4.39 -12.87 -8.61
C ALA A 318 -3.78 -12.38 -9.93
N ILE A 319 -2.55 -12.80 -10.24
CA ILE A 319 -1.88 -12.45 -11.51
C ILE A 319 -2.61 -13.05 -12.70
N GLU A 320 -2.98 -14.33 -12.61
CA GLU A 320 -3.76 -14.99 -13.66
C GLU A 320 -5.08 -14.24 -13.92
N ALA A 321 -5.79 -13.86 -12.86
CA ALA A 321 -7.01 -13.09 -12.96
C ALA A 321 -6.80 -11.70 -13.60
N LEU A 322 -5.75 -10.97 -13.21
CA LEU A 322 -5.41 -9.68 -13.83
C LEU A 322 -4.99 -9.84 -15.30
N GLN A 323 -4.29 -10.91 -15.65
CA GLN A 323 -3.94 -11.23 -17.03
C GLN A 323 -5.19 -11.52 -17.86
N GLN A 324 -6.16 -12.27 -17.33
CA GLN A 324 -7.44 -12.47 -18.01
C GLN A 324 -8.20 -11.15 -18.21
N ALA A 325 -8.20 -10.27 -17.21
CA ALA A 325 -8.80 -8.94 -17.35
C ALA A 325 -8.14 -8.13 -18.48
N LEU A 326 -6.80 -8.15 -18.58
CA LEU A 326 -6.06 -7.44 -19.63
C LEU A 326 -6.19 -8.09 -21.02
N ILE A 327 -6.48 -9.39 -21.13
CA ILE A 327 -6.81 -10.03 -22.41
C ILE A 327 -8.14 -9.50 -22.95
N LEU A 328 -9.10 -9.24 -22.07
CA LEU A 328 -10.42 -8.73 -22.42
C LEU A 328 -10.38 -7.22 -22.71
N GLU A 329 -9.62 -6.47 -21.92
CA GLU A 329 -9.48 -5.02 -22.05
C GLU A 329 -8.04 -4.57 -21.76
N GLU A 330 -7.21 -4.57 -22.81
CA GLU A 330 -5.76 -4.36 -22.71
C GLU A 330 -5.36 -3.01 -22.08
N GLY A 331 -6.17 -1.98 -22.31
CA GLY A 331 -5.91 -0.60 -21.87
C GLY A 331 -6.60 -0.19 -20.58
N ASN A 332 -7.26 -1.09 -19.86
CA ASN A 332 -8.03 -0.72 -18.66
C ASN A 332 -7.09 -0.15 -17.56
N PRO A 333 -7.19 1.15 -17.20
CA PRO A 333 -6.24 1.77 -16.28
C PRO A 333 -6.29 1.20 -14.85
N ASP A 334 -7.46 0.78 -14.36
CA ASP A 334 -7.61 0.20 -13.03
C ASP A 334 -6.97 -1.19 -12.95
N VAL A 335 -7.14 -2.00 -13.99
CA VAL A 335 -6.51 -3.32 -14.08
C VAL A 335 -4.99 -3.17 -14.20
N LEU A 336 -4.51 -2.23 -15.02
CA LEU A 336 -3.08 -1.93 -15.14
C LEU A 336 -2.50 -1.40 -13.82
N ALA A 337 -3.21 -0.54 -13.09
CA ALA A 337 -2.81 -0.09 -11.77
C ALA A 337 -2.70 -1.25 -10.76
N ASN A 338 -3.67 -2.16 -10.74
CA ASN A 338 -3.63 -3.34 -9.88
C ASN A 338 -2.53 -4.33 -10.28
N MET A 339 -2.25 -4.50 -11.58
CA MET A 339 -1.10 -5.27 -12.05
C MET A 339 0.23 -4.63 -11.64
N CYS A 340 0.34 -3.31 -11.73
CA CYS A 340 1.50 -2.57 -11.24
C CYS A 340 1.71 -2.82 -9.73
N LEU A 341 0.67 -2.67 -8.91
CA LEU A 341 0.73 -2.99 -7.48
C LEU A 341 1.15 -4.45 -7.23
N MET A 342 0.70 -5.38 -8.08
CA MET A 342 1.09 -6.78 -7.97
C MET A 342 2.54 -7.04 -8.34
N CYS A 343 3.06 -6.42 -9.40
CA CYS A 343 4.48 -6.42 -9.72
C CYS A 343 5.31 -5.88 -8.54
N LEU A 344 4.91 -4.75 -7.94
CA LEU A 344 5.58 -4.18 -6.78
C LEU A 344 5.58 -5.12 -5.56
N ASN A 345 4.47 -5.82 -5.32
CA ASN A 345 4.36 -6.84 -4.25
C ASN A 345 5.21 -8.09 -4.51
N LEU A 346 5.63 -8.32 -5.75
CA LEU A 346 6.59 -9.34 -6.15
C LEU A 346 8.02 -8.80 -6.33
N GLY A 347 8.24 -7.52 -6.05
CA GLY A 347 9.55 -6.87 -6.24
C GLY A 347 9.95 -6.58 -7.68
N ASP A 348 9.04 -6.79 -8.64
CA ASP A 348 9.26 -6.50 -10.05
C ASP A 348 9.05 -5.00 -10.32
N ILE A 349 10.01 -4.19 -9.88
CA ILE A 349 10.00 -2.73 -10.06
C ILE A 349 10.01 -2.38 -11.57
N ALA A 350 10.82 -3.08 -12.37
CA ALA A 350 10.92 -2.83 -13.81
C ALA A 350 9.62 -3.15 -14.55
N GLY A 351 8.95 -4.26 -14.20
CA GLY A 351 7.63 -4.59 -14.74
C GLY A 351 6.57 -3.57 -14.34
N ALA A 352 6.60 -3.10 -13.09
CA ALA A 352 5.71 -2.03 -12.62
C ALA A 352 5.91 -0.71 -13.39
N GLU A 353 7.16 -0.30 -13.63
CA GLU A 353 7.50 0.85 -14.49
C GLU A 353 6.99 0.67 -15.91
N GLN A 354 7.20 -0.51 -16.50
CA GLN A 354 6.75 -0.81 -17.86
C GLN A 354 5.22 -0.71 -17.98
N ILE A 355 4.50 -1.21 -16.98
CA ILE A 355 3.03 -1.14 -16.93
C ILE A 355 2.56 0.32 -16.87
N LEU A 356 3.11 1.11 -15.94
CA LEU A 356 2.75 2.53 -15.83
C LEU A 356 3.16 3.36 -17.05
N GLY A 357 4.21 2.95 -17.76
CA GLY A 357 4.66 3.54 -19.01
C GLY A 357 3.67 3.37 -20.17
N ARG A 358 2.74 2.41 -20.10
CA ARG A 358 1.69 2.19 -21.12
C ARG A 358 0.53 3.18 -21.02
N LEU A 359 0.39 3.85 -19.87
CA LEU A 359 -0.70 4.79 -19.60
C LEU A 359 -0.36 6.19 -20.13
N THR A 360 -1.36 6.85 -20.70
CA THR A 360 -1.32 8.26 -21.11
C THR A 360 -1.25 9.20 -19.90
N ASP A 361 -0.82 10.45 -20.11
CA ASP A 361 -0.74 11.43 -19.01
C ASP A 361 -2.10 11.71 -18.38
N GLU A 362 -3.19 11.62 -19.14
CA GLU A 362 -4.56 11.76 -18.63
C GLU A 362 -4.95 10.57 -17.74
N GLU A 363 -4.71 9.34 -18.18
CA GLU A 363 -4.97 8.12 -17.38
C GLU A 363 -4.13 8.08 -16.11
N LYS A 364 -2.90 8.61 -16.14
CA LYS A 364 -2.04 8.74 -14.96
C LYS A 364 -2.61 9.66 -13.88
N THR A 365 -3.59 10.50 -14.21
CA THR A 365 -4.28 11.33 -13.21
C THR A 365 -5.35 10.58 -12.42
N LEU A 366 -5.72 9.37 -12.86
CA LEU A 366 -6.75 8.55 -12.20
C LEU A 366 -6.31 8.10 -10.80
N PRO A 367 -7.22 8.07 -9.80
CA PRO A 367 -6.86 7.76 -8.41
C PRO A 367 -6.16 6.41 -8.23
N ALA A 368 -6.62 5.34 -8.88
CA ALA A 368 -6.00 4.02 -8.79
C ALA A 368 -4.56 4.03 -9.33
N VAL A 369 -4.33 4.71 -10.45
CA VAL A 369 -3.02 4.82 -11.09
C VAL A 369 -2.07 5.68 -10.24
N LYS A 370 -2.54 6.81 -9.71
CA LYS A 370 -1.74 7.65 -8.79
C LYS A 370 -1.27 6.89 -7.55
N ARG A 371 -2.12 6.05 -6.97
CA ARG A 371 -1.74 5.18 -5.84
C ARG A 371 -0.62 4.22 -6.23
N ALA A 372 -0.75 3.57 -7.39
CA ALA A 372 0.27 2.66 -7.90
C ALA A 372 1.60 3.39 -8.17
N GLN A 373 1.55 4.59 -8.75
CA GLN A 373 2.73 5.45 -8.97
C GLN A 373 3.40 5.89 -7.67
N ALA A 374 2.61 6.35 -6.69
CA ALA A 374 3.14 6.76 -5.40
C ALA A 374 3.87 5.61 -4.69
N LEU A 375 3.34 4.38 -4.79
CA LEU A 375 3.98 3.19 -4.25
C LEU A 375 5.22 2.77 -5.06
N LEU A 376 5.21 2.88 -6.40
CA LEU A 376 6.39 2.62 -7.22
C LEU A 376 7.54 3.57 -6.83
N LEU A 377 7.28 4.88 -6.78
CA LEU A 377 8.27 5.88 -6.37
C LEU A 377 8.77 5.62 -4.95
N LEU A 378 7.89 5.18 -4.05
CA LEU A 378 8.29 4.77 -2.71
C LEU A 378 9.28 3.61 -2.74
N ARG A 379 9.02 2.56 -3.55
CA ARG A 379 9.91 1.41 -3.71
C ARG A 379 11.23 1.78 -4.37
N GLN A 380 11.23 2.79 -5.24
CA GLN A 380 12.44 3.39 -5.83
C GLN A 380 13.19 4.33 -4.88
N LYS A 381 12.64 4.58 -3.68
CA LYS A 381 13.17 5.53 -2.69
C LYS A 381 13.19 6.98 -3.16
N GLU A 382 12.36 7.31 -4.14
CA GLU A 382 12.10 8.69 -4.55
C GLU A 382 11.10 9.34 -3.58
N TYR A 383 11.53 9.48 -2.32
CA TYR A 383 10.67 9.85 -1.19
C TYR A 383 9.93 11.18 -1.39
N LEU A 384 10.59 12.19 -1.96
CA LEU A 384 9.96 13.49 -2.21
C LEU A 384 8.86 13.40 -3.26
N ALA A 385 9.12 12.74 -4.39
CA ALA A 385 8.14 12.57 -5.46
C ALA A 385 6.95 11.70 -5.00
N SER A 386 7.23 10.64 -4.24
CA SER A 386 6.22 9.80 -3.61
C SER A 386 5.34 10.58 -2.61
N LEU A 387 5.94 11.41 -1.74
CA LEU A 387 5.21 12.25 -0.80
C LEU A 387 4.28 13.24 -1.49
N LEU A 388 4.71 13.90 -2.57
CA LEU A 388 3.86 14.82 -3.33
C LEU A 388 2.58 14.13 -3.84
N LEU A 389 2.71 12.91 -4.36
CA LEU A 389 1.53 12.13 -4.79
C LEU A 389 0.65 11.71 -3.60
N TYR A 390 1.22 11.30 -2.47
CA TYR A 390 0.43 10.99 -1.28
C TYR A 390 -0.27 12.23 -0.70
N GLU A 391 0.35 13.40 -0.74
CA GLU A 391 -0.29 14.67 -0.35
C GLU A 391 -1.48 15.00 -1.26
N GLU A 392 -1.34 14.83 -2.57
CA GLU A 392 -2.47 15.00 -3.51
C GLU A 392 -3.61 14.02 -3.23
N ILE A 393 -3.29 12.75 -2.93
CA ILE A 393 -4.28 11.75 -2.55
C ILE A 393 -4.99 12.19 -1.26
N LEU A 394 -4.25 12.60 -0.24
CA LEU A 394 -4.80 13.02 1.06
C LEU A 394 -5.57 14.35 1.01
N GLN A 395 -5.32 15.21 0.01
CA GLN A 395 -6.15 16.40 -0.22
C GLN A 395 -7.55 16.04 -0.73
N ARG A 396 -7.68 14.97 -1.50
CA ARG A 396 -8.96 14.47 -2.04
C ARG A 396 -9.66 13.52 -1.07
N GLU A 397 -8.89 12.64 -0.44
CA GLU A 397 -9.33 11.62 0.50
C GLU A 397 -8.57 11.78 1.83
N PRO A 398 -8.97 12.73 2.69
CA PRO A 398 -8.27 13.00 3.95
C PRO A 398 -8.12 11.79 4.88
N ASP A 399 -9.05 10.83 4.78
CA ASP A 399 -9.09 9.65 5.65
C ASP A 399 -8.51 8.40 5.00
N ASN A 400 -7.79 8.53 3.86
CA ASN A 400 -7.15 7.39 3.20
C ASN A 400 -6.01 6.83 4.05
N THR A 401 -6.31 5.75 4.78
CA THR A 401 -5.41 5.14 5.78
C THR A 401 -4.13 4.56 5.17
N GLN A 402 -4.21 4.03 3.94
CA GLN A 402 -3.04 3.51 3.23
C GLN A 402 -2.07 4.63 2.85
N ALA A 403 -2.59 5.75 2.33
CA ALA A 403 -1.78 6.92 2.00
C ALA A 403 -1.17 7.55 3.27
N LEU A 404 -1.93 7.66 4.36
CA LEU A 404 -1.41 8.10 5.65
C LEU A 404 -0.28 7.20 6.16
N GLY A 405 -0.46 5.87 6.09
CA GLY A 405 0.55 4.89 6.51
C GLY A 405 1.83 4.95 5.67
N ASN A 406 1.70 5.05 4.34
CA ASN A 406 2.86 5.17 3.46
C ASN A 406 3.59 6.51 3.63
N ALA A 407 2.85 7.62 3.82
CA ALA A 407 3.46 8.91 4.15
C ALA A 407 4.18 8.87 5.51
N ALA A 408 3.58 8.25 6.52
CA ALA A 408 4.21 8.03 7.82
C ALA A 408 5.51 7.23 7.71
N TYR A 409 5.51 6.15 6.91
CA TYR A 409 6.71 5.37 6.60
C TYR A 409 7.81 6.25 6.00
N ILE A 410 7.50 7.09 5.02
CA ILE A 410 8.50 7.99 4.41
C ILE A 410 9.08 8.96 5.43
N HIS A 411 8.22 9.58 6.26
CA HIS A 411 8.68 10.49 7.31
C HIS A 411 9.52 9.78 8.37
N PHE A 412 9.17 8.54 8.74
CA PHE A 412 9.95 7.70 9.63
C PHE A 412 11.35 7.43 9.06
N HIS A 413 11.46 7.00 7.80
CA HIS A 413 12.74 6.80 7.13
C HIS A 413 13.54 8.09 6.93
N SER A 414 12.84 9.23 6.85
CA SER A 414 13.45 10.57 6.80
C SER A 414 13.73 11.17 8.19
N GLN A 415 13.53 10.39 9.27
CA GLN A 415 13.77 10.79 10.67
C GLN A 415 12.90 11.96 11.16
N ASN A 416 11.78 12.23 10.51
CA ASN A 416 10.77 13.19 10.92
C ASN A 416 9.73 12.53 11.83
N TYR A 417 10.18 12.04 12.99
CA TYR A 417 9.39 11.17 13.89
C TYR A 417 8.07 11.80 14.35
N ASP A 418 8.07 13.08 14.67
CA ASP A 418 6.89 13.81 15.16
C ASP A 418 5.76 13.87 14.11
N LEU A 419 6.09 14.10 12.83
CA LEU A 419 5.12 14.07 11.74
C LEU A 419 4.70 12.64 11.40
N ALA A 420 5.65 11.70 11.39
CA ALA A 420 5.37 10.28 11.16
C ALA A 420 4.37 9.74 12.20
N LEU A 421 4.57 10.07 13.48
CA LEU A 421 3.71 9.67 14.58
C LEU A 421 2.29 10.23 14.40
N ARG A 422 2.15 11.53 14.11
CA ARG A 422 0.83 12.15 13.87
C ARG A 422 0.08 11.50 12.71
N LEU A 423 0.78 11.15 11.62
CA LEU A 423 0.17 10.48 10.47
C LEU A 423 -0.29 9.07 10.84
N CYS A 424 0.50 8.32 11.62
CA CYS A 424 0.07 7.03 12.17
C CYS A 424 -1.17 7.16 13.07
N GLU A 425 -1.14 8.07 14.04
CA GLU A 425 -2.26 8.32 14.96
C GLU A 425 -3.54 8.70 14.21
N ARG A 426 -3.42 9.54 13.18
CA ARG A 426 -4.56 9.90 12.30
C ARG A 426 -5.10 8.68 11.56
N ALA A 427 -4.24 7.84 10.97
CA ALA A 427 -4.69 6.62 10.29
C ALA A 427 -5.40 5.65 11.26
N LEU A 428 -4.93 5.56 12.50
CA LEU A 428 -5.57 4.78 13.56
C LEU A 428 -6.92 5.38 14.01
N GLN A 429 -7.05 6.71 14.03
CA GLN A 429 -8.31 7.42 14.31
C GLN A 429 -9.34 7.23 13.20
N CYS A 430 -8.90 7.15 11.94
CA CYS A 430 -9.72 6.78 10.79
C CYS A 430 -10.11 5.28 10.77
N GLY A 431 -9.74 4.50 11.81
CA GLY A 431 -10.16 3.11 11.99
C GLY A 431 -9.21 2.05 11.44
N SER A 432 -8.05 2.42 10.88
CA SER A 432 -7.09 1.43 10.40
C SER A 432 -6.54 0.58 11.54
N ARG A 433 -6.42 -0.72 11.33
CA ARG A 433 -5.78 -1.68 12.24
C ARG A 433 -4.81 -2.61 11.50
N GLU A 434 -4.33 -2.16 10.33
CA GLU A 434 -3.41 -2.94 9.51
C GLU A 434 -2.07 -3.17 10.23
N PRO A 435 -1.48 -4.37 10.12
CA PRO A 435 -0.24 -4.72 10.80
C PRO A 435 0.94 -3.82 10.39
N GLU A 436 1.03 -3.43 9.12
CA GLU A 436 2.10 -2.55 8.62
C GLU A 436 2.06 -1.18 9.30
N LEU A 437 0.87 -0.60 9.46
CA LEU A 437 0.68 0.69 10.13
C LEU A 437 1.04 0.60 11.62
N LEU A 438 0.53 -0.43 12.31
CA LEU A 438 0.83 -0.67 13.72
C LEU A 438 2.33 -0.88 13.95
N ASN A 439 2.98 -1.56 13.00
CA ASN A 439 4.42 -1.78 13.06
C ASN A 439 5.22 -0.48 12.92
N ILE A 440 4.86 0.37 11.95
CA ILE A 440 5.48 1.69 11.78
C ILE A 440 5.28 2.51 13.05
N HIS A 441 4.06 2.53 13.57
CA HIS A 441 3.70 3.26 14.78
C HIS A 441 4.55 2.83 16.00
N ALA A 442 4.60 1.53 16.29
CA ALA A 442 5.38 1.00 17.40
C ALA A 442 6.89 1.21 17.20
N SER A 443 7.38 1.11 15.97
CA SER A 443 8.80 1.36 15.65
C SER A 443 9.20 2.82 15.88
N ILE A 444 8.32 3.77 15.54
CA ILE A 444 8.52 5.19 15.85
C ILE A 444 8.57 5.40 17.36
N LEU A 445 7.63 4.83 18.11
CA LEU A 445 7.59 4.93 19.57
C LEU A 445 8.85 4.34 20.23
N LEU A 446 9.36 3.21 19.71
CA LEU A 446 10.61 2.62 20.15
C LEU A 446 11.81 3.54 19.88
N ASP A 447 11.91 4.13 18.68
CA ASP A 447 12.97 5.10 18.34
C ASP A 447 12.90 6.36 19.22
N LEU A 448 11.70 6.74 19.68
CA LEU A 448 11.44 7.81 20.65
C LEU A 448 11.63 7.39 22.11
N ARG A 449 12.09 6.14 22.38
CA ARG A 449 12.27 5.55 23.72
C ARG A 449 10.98 5.53 24.57
N ARG A 450 9.81 5.45 23.92
CA ARG A 450 8.47 5.30 24.54
C ARG A 450 8.06 3.83 24.54
N PHE A 451 8.80 3.01 25.28
CA PHE A 451 8.69 1.55 25.25
C PHE A 451 7.30 1.04 25.65
N ASP A 452 6.73 1.53 26.76
CA ASP A 452 5.42 1.12 27.25
C ASP A 452 4.32 1.30 26.18
N GLU A 453 4.35 2.42 25.48
CA GLU A 453 3.38 2.72 24.42
C GLU A 453 3.60 1.83 23.19
N ALA A 454 4.86 1.59 22.80
CA ALA A 454 5.19 0.65 21.72
C ALA A 454 4.70 -0.77 22.05
N TYR A 455 4.92 -1.21 23.29
CA TYR A 455 4.45 -2.50 23.82
C TYR A 455 2.93 -2.64 23.69
N GLN A 456 2.16 -1.62 24.11
CA GLN A 456 0.71 -1.64 23.99
C GLN A 456 0.24 -1.72 22.52
N VAL A 457 0.92 -1.03 21.61
CA VAL A 457 0.61 -1.10 20.17
C VAL A 457 0.85 -2.51 19.62
N TRP A 458 1.98 -3.14 19.94
CA TRP A 458 2.26 -4.52 19.50
C TRP A 458 1.25 -5.51 20.08
N ILE A 459 0.97 -5.45 21.39
CA ILE A 459 0.01 -6.35 22.04
C ILE A 459 -1.40 -6.18 21.45
N THR A 460 -1.83 -4.95 21.20
CA THR A 460 -3.13 -4.67 20.56
C THR A 460 -3.18 -5.26 19.15
N GLY A 461 -2.12 -5.07 18.36
CA GLY A 461 -2.02 -5.66 17.02
C GLY A 461 -2.05 -7.19 17.04
N ILE A 462 -1.31 -7.81 17.96
CA ILE A 462 -1.28 -9.26 18.17
C ILE A 462 -2.67 -9.79 18.56
N ARG A 463 -3.38 -9.11 19.48
CA ARG A 463 -4.75 -9.50 19.86
C ARG A 463 -5.72 -9.45 18.68
N ASN A 464 -5.62 -8.43 17.83
CA ASN A 464 -6.41 -8.34 16.60
C ASN A 464 -6.07 -9.50 15.65
N ALA A 465 -4.78 -9.80 15.46
CA ALA A 465 -4.32 -10.92 14.62
C ALA A 465 -5.00 -12.25 15.01
N MET A 466 -5.06 -12.53 16.31
CA MET A 466 -5.63 -13.78 16.83
C MET A 466 -7.15 -13.89 16.67
N GLN A 467 -7.85 -12.79 16.38
CA GLN A 467 -9.29 -12.83 16.06
C GLN A 467 -9.56 -13.16 14.60
N HIS A 468 -8.57 -13.02 13.72
CA HIS A 468 -8.69 -13.36 12.31
C HIS A 468 -8.38 -14.84 12.08
N THR A 469 -9.23 -15.53 11.31
CA THR A 469 -9.11 -16.97 11.02
C THR A 469 -8.11 -17.30 9.90
N SER A 470 -7.59 -16.29 9.20
CA SER A 470 -6.61 -16.47 8.12
C SER A 470 -5.25 -15.95 8.54
N TRP A 471 -4.24 -16.80 8.35
CA TRP A 471 -2.84 -16.46 8.63
C TRP A 471 -2.35 -15.36 7.66
N ASN A 472 -1.64 -14.37 8.20
CA ASN A 472 -1.00 -13.32 7.40
C ASN A 472 0.43 -13.06 7.94
N GLU A 473 1.40 -13.14 7.03
CA GLU A 473 2.85 -12.94 7.26
C GLU A 473 3.13 -11.66 8.06
N SER A 474 2.42 -10.56 7.77
CA SER A 474 2.61 -9.26 8.41
C SER A 474 2.31 -9.26 9.92
N TRP A 475 1.49 -10.19 10.42
CA TRP A 475 1.26 -10.33 11.86
C TRP A 475 2.46 -10.94 12.59
N SER A 476 3.19 -11.85 11.94
CA SER A 476 4.42 -12.45 12.51
C SER A 476 5.53 -11.41 12.73
N MET A 477 5.53 -10.35 11.92
CA MET A 477 6.44 -9.22 12.08
C MET A 477 6.18 -8.45 13.39
N LEU A 478 4.92 -8.24 13.78
CA LEU A 478 4.60 -7.57 15.05
C LEU A 478 5.12 -8.38 16.25
N PHE A 479 4.93 -9.71 16.23
CA PHE A 479 5.50 -10.60 17.24
C PHE A 479 7.02 -10.53 17.27
N SER A 480 7.67 -10.59 16.12
CA SER A 480 9.14 -10.53 16.05
C SER A 480 9.67 -9.22 16.60
N ASN A 481 9.07 -8.09 16.23
CA ASN A 481 9.50 -6.79 16.72
C ASN A 481 9.26 -6.63 18.22
N LEU A 482 8.16 -7.17 18.75
CA LEU A 482 7.95 -7.25 20.20
C LEU A 482 9.02 -8.11 20.87
N CYS A 483 9.28 -9.32 20.37
CA CYS A 483 10.32 -10.22 20.91
C CYS A 483 11.71 -9.59 20.87
N MET A 484 12.00 -8.75 19.87
CA MET A 484 13.24 -7.98 19.81
C MET A 484 13.24 -6.84 20.83
N ALA A 485 12.13 -6.11 20.94
CA ALA A 485 12.02 -4.94 21.78
C ALA A 485 12.15 -5.27 23.28
N LEU A 486 11.62 -6.42 23.71
CA LEU A 486 11.72 -6.91 25.10
C LEU A 486 13.18 -7.04 25.60
N HIS A 487 14.17 -7.13 24.71
CA HIS A 487 15.59 -7.16 25.11
C HIS A 487 16.12 -5.79 25.55
N TYR A 488 15.41 -4.69 25.27
CA TYR A 488 15.88 -3.33 25.56
C TYR A 488 15.42 -2.78 26.91
N ASP A 489 14.31 -3.29 27.44
CA ASP A 489 13.72 -2.79 28.69
C ASP A 489 14.30 -3.53 29.91
N ASP A 490 14.78 -2.76 30.89
CA ASP A 490 15.37 -3.25 32.13
C ASP A 490 14.33 -3.73 33.15
N GLN A 491 13.04 -3.48 32.90
CA GLN A 491 11.94 -4.00 33.72
C GLN A 491 11.45 -5.38 33.26
N VAL A 492 11.78 -5.78 32.03
CA VAL A 492 11.34 -7.05 31.45
C VAL A 492 12.18 -8.21 32.01
N THR A 493 11.48 -9.18 32.59
CA THR A 493 12.05 -10.41 33.17
C THR A 493 12.24 -11.51 32.11
N LEU A 494 12.95 -12.58 32.45
CA LEU A 494 13.09 -13.75 31.57
C LEU A 494 11.76 -14.49 31.40
N GLU A 495 10.90 -14.44 32.43
CA GLU A 495 9.55 -14.97 32.42
C GLU A 495 8.65 -14.22 31.42
N ASP A 496 8.75 -12.89 31.35
CA ASP A 496 8.01 -12.08 30.38
C ASP A 496 8.43 -12.41 28.94
N HIS A 497 9.74 -12.56 28.69
CA HIS A 497 10.27 -13.04 27.40
C HIS A 497 9.67 -14.41 27.04
N GLN A 498 9.65 -15.33 28.00
CA GLN A 498 9.13 -16.66 27.81
C GLN A 498 7.63 -16.67 27.50
N ASP A 499 6.81 -15.87 28.21
CA ASP A 499 5.36 -15.78 27.94
C ASP A 499 5.08 -15.32 26.50
N ILE A 500 5.78 -14.27 26.03
CA ILE A 500 5.59 -13.76 24.67
C ILE A 500 6.07 -14.78 23.62
N LEU A 501 7.21 -15.44 23.84
CA LEU A 501 7.68 -16.52 22.96
C LEU A 501 6.71 -17.70 22.92
N GLN A 502 6.08 -18.04 24.05
CA GLN A 502 5.05 -19.08 24.09
C GLN A 502 3.85 -18.68 23.22
N ARG A 503 3.37 -17.43 23.32
CA ARG A 503 2.28 -16.93 22.49
C ARG A 503 2.65 -16.93 21.01
N PHE A 504 3.87 -16.52 20.67
CA PHE A 504 4.36 -16.55 19.30
C PHE A 504 4.35 -17.98 18.74
N ALA A 505 4.89 -18.96 19.45
CA ALA A 505 4.87 -20.33 18.94
C ALA A 505 3.47 -20.97 18.93
N ALA A 506 2.54 -20.54 19.79
CA ALA A 506 1.13 -20.93 19.67
C ALA A 506 0.51 -20.38 18.38
N PHE A 507 0.76 -19.11 18.06
CA PHE A 507 0.33 -18.48 16.80
C PHE A 507 0.90 -19.19 15.57
N MET A 508 2.12 -19.72 15.65
CA MET A 508 2.75 -20.48 14.56
C MET A 508 2.21 -21.92 14.39
N HIS A 509 1.47 -22.47 15.36
CA HIS A 509 1.06 -23.88 15.36
C HIS A 509 -0.02 -24.23 14.34
N ASP A 510 -0.75 -23.23 13.82
CA ASP A 510 -1.88 -23.43 12.88
C ASP A 510 -1.43 -23.77 11.43
N LEU A 511 -0.14 -24.03 11.20
CA LEU A 511 0.39 -24.42 9.88
C LEU A 511 0.08 -25.90 9.53
N PRO A 512 -0.29 -26.21 8.27
CA PRO A 512 -0.65 -27.57 7.85
C PRO A 512 0.45 -28.63 8.12
N ASP A 513 0.05 -29.77 8.68
CA ASP A 513 0.97 -30.87 9.06
C ASP A 513 1.60 -31.62 7.86
N ASP A 514 0.98 -31.56 6.69
CA ASP A 514 1.39 -32.24 5.45
C ASP A 514 2.63 -31.61 4.78
N LEU A 515 2.99 -30.37 5.14
CA LEU A 515 4.14 -29.65 4.60
C LEU A 515 5.45 -29.87 5.39
N GLN A 516 5.42 -30.61 6.49
CA GLN A 516 6.53 -30.72 7.47
C GLN A 516 7.53 -31.87 7.17
N ALA A 517 7.35 -32.65 6.10
CA ALA A 517 8.24 -33.78 5.79
C ALA A 517 9.50 -33.32 5.03
N PRO A 518 10.72 -33.44 5.61
CA PRO A 518 11.94 -33.08 4.91
C PRO A 518 12.25 -34.08 3.79
N HIS A 519 12.68 -33.58 2.63
CA HIS A 519 13.09 -34.42 1.51
C HIS A 519 14.49 -35.00 1.77
N LEU A 520 14.67 -36.31 1.58
CA LEU A 520 15.95 -36.99 1.85
C LEU A 520 16.46 -37.76 0.63
N GLN A 521 17.70 -37.49 0.23
CA GLN A 521 18.43 -38.36 -0.70
C GLN A 521 19.19 -39.48 0.02
N SER A 522 19.79 -39.21 1.19
CA SER A 522 20.61 -40.18 1.93
C SER A 522 20.74 -39.81 3.41
N ARG A 523 20.81 -40.83 4.28
CA ARG A 523 21.12 -40.69 5.72
C ARG A 523 22.58 -41.05 6.03
N ASP A 524 23.49 -40.88 5.08
CA ASP A 524 24.91 -41.10 5.30
C ASP A 524 25.48 -40.04 6.28
N PRO A 525 25.99 -40.43 7.46
CA PRO A 525 26.55 -39.51 8.44
C PRO A 525 27.82 -38.79 7.99
N ASP A 526 28.56 -39.34 7.01
CA ASP A 526 29.92 -38.91 6.67
C ASP A 526 30.03 -38.26 5.28
N ARG A 527 28.92 -38.12 4.54
CA ARG A 527 28.91 -37.43 3.25
C ARG A 527 29.23 -35.93 3.36
N ARG A 528 29.63 -35.32 2.24
CA ARG A 528 29.68 -33.86 2.08
C ARG A 528 28.28 -33.27 2.29
N LEU A 529 28.16 -32.27 3.17
CA LEU A 529 26.87 -31.70 3.57
C LEU A 529 26.54 -30.43 2.78
N ARG A 530 25.28 -30.29 2.38
CA ARG A 530 24.73 -29.02 1.85
C ARG A 530 24.24 -28.18 3.02
N VAL A 531 24.89 -27.05 3.26
CA VAL A 531 24.60 -26.14 4.36
C VAL A 531 23.98 -24.86 3.78
N GLY A 532 22.75 -24.57 4.17
CA GLY A 532 22.07 -23.32 3.84
C GLY A 532 22.23 -22.29 4.95
N TYR A 533 22.52 -21.04 4.60
CA TYR A 533 22.41 -19.90 5.52
C TYR A 533 21.29 -18.98 5.07
N LEU A 534 20.39 -18.63 5.98
CA LEU A 534 19.20 -17.82 5.72
C LEU A 534 19.34 -16.47 6.43
N SER A 535 19.29 -15.37 5.68
CA SER A 535 19.42 -14.04 6.28
C SER A 535 18.87 -12.91 5.41
N ALA A 536 18.34 -11.88 6.07
CA ALA A 536 18.07 -10.57 5.46
C ALA A 536 19.28 -9.62 5.47
N ASP A 537 20.41 -10.06 6.04
CA ASP A 537 21.55 -9.21 6.38
C ASP A 537 22.82 -9.53 5.58
N PHE A 538 22.71 -10.21 4.44
CA PHE A 538 23.82 -10.43 3.49
C PHE A 538 24.18 -9.15 2.73
N ARG A 539 24.53 -8.10 3.47
CA ARG A 539 24.87 -6.76 3.00
C ARG A 539 25.79 -6.10 4.03
N TYR A 540 26.10 -4.82 3.87
CA TYR A 540 26.82 -4.05 4.88
C TYR A 540 25.98 -3.93 6.16
N HIS A 541 26.22 -4.87 7.07
CA HIS A 541 25.48 -5.05 8.32
C HIS A 541 26.37 -5.70 9.38
N SER A 542 25.99 -5.59 10.66
CA SER A 542 26.74 -6.17 11.79
C SER A 542 26.99 -7.67 11.65
N VAL A 543 26.02 -8.41 11.11
CA VAL A 543 26.11 -9.86 10.83
C VAL A 543 27.29 -10.16 9.88
N ALA A 544 27.49 -9.35 8.85
CA ALA A 544 28.53 -9.57 7.85
C ALA A 544 29.95 -9.48 8.44
N CYS A 545 30.16 -8.65 9.49
CA CYS A 545 31.45 -8.54 10.19
C CYS A 545 31.92 -9.85 10.85
N PHE A 546 30.99 -10.78 11.10
CA PHE A 546 31.27 -12.08 11.70
C PHE A 546 31.06 -13.24 10.73
N PHE A 547 30.09 -13.12 9.83
CA PHE A 547 29.76 -14.18 8.88
C PHE A 547 30.73 -14.26 7.71
N LYS A 548 31.18 -13.12 7.17
CA LYS A 548 32.15 -13.10 6.06
C LYS A 548 33.43 -13.89 6.39
N PRO A 549 34.15 -13.63 7.50
CA PRO A 549 35.40 -14.35 7.79
C PRO A 549 35.16 -15.85 8.01
N LEU A 550 34.01 -16.25 8.57
CA LEU A 550 33.62 -17.65 8.68
C LEU A 550 33.43 -18.28 7.30
N LEU A 551 32.72 -17.61 6.39
CA LEU A 551 32.45 -18.09 5.04
C LEU A 551 33.75 -18.30 4.23
N GLU A 552 34.73 -17.41 4.39
CA GLU A 552 36.06 -17.53 3.77
C GLU A 552 36.85 -18.75 4.27
N SER A 553 36.55 -19.23 5.48
CA SER A 553 37.38 -20.22 6.20
C SER A 553 36.85 -21.66 6.17
N PHE A 554 35.63 -21.89 5.64
CA PHE A 554 35.05 -23.23 5.58
C PHE A 554 35.82 -24.20 4.67
N ASP A 555 35.98 -25.44 5.11
CA ASP A 555 36.45 -26.56 4.29
C ASP A 555 35.38 -26.99 3.29
N ARG A 556 35.52 -26.49 2.05
CA ARG A 556 34.62 -26.81 0.94
C ARG A 556 34.67 -28.26 0.49
N SER A 557 35.64 -29.06 0.94
CA SER A 557 35.62 -30.51 0.72
C SER A 557 34.60 -31.22 1.61
N ALA A 558 34.31 -30.67 2.79
CA ALA A 558 33.37 -31.21 3.77
C ALA A 558 31.95 -30.64 3.66
N VAL A 559 31.83 -29.39 3.19
CA VAL A 559 30.54 -28.69 3.02
C VAL A 559 30.39 -28.03 1.65
N GLU A 560 29.15 -27.86 1.22
CA GLU A 560 28.70 -27.04 0.09
C GLU A 560 27.74 -25.98 0.64
N ILE A 561 27.98 -24.70 0.37
CA ILE A 561 27.30 -23.59 1.04
C ILE A 561 26.38 -22.83 0.09
N THR A 562 25.10 -22.74 0.47
CA THR A 562 24.09 -21.93 -0.21
C THR A 562 23.65 -20.77 0.68
N LEU A 563 23.63 -19.55 0.16
CA LEU A 563 23.07 -18.38 0.84
C LEU A 563 21.65 -18.09 0.34
N TYR A 564 20.67 -18.12 1.24
CA TYR A 564 19.28 -17.73 0.98
C TYR A 564 19.04 -16.31 1.49
N SER A 565 18.96 -15.36 0.56
CA SER A 565 18.97 -13.93 0.86
C SER A 565 17.58 -13.30 0.80
N SER A 566 17.26 -12.49 1.80
CA SER A 566 16.09 -11.57 1.81
C SER A 566 16.51 -10.09 1.82
N VAL A 567 17.63 -9.77 1.17
CA VAL A 567 18.18 -8.42 1.10
C VAL A 567 17.44 -7.60 0.04
N GLU A 568 16.60 -6.66 0.47
CA GLU A 568 15.92 -5.73 -0.46
C GLU A 568 16.88 -4.70 -1.09
N ASP A 569 17.94 -4.31 -0.37
CA ASP A 569 18.90 -3.31 -0.82
C ASP A 569 20.31 -3.91 -0.86
N PRO A 570 20.68 -4.58 -1.95
CA PRO A 570 22.01 -5.17 -2.10
C PRO A 570 23.08 -4.08 -2.23
N ASP A 571 24.27 -4.37 -1.71
CA ASP A 571 25.44 -3.50 -1.80
C ASP A 571 26.72 -4.29 -2.15
N ALA A 572 27.88 -3.63 -2.11
CA ALA A 572 29.16 -4.26 -2.42
C ALA A 572 29.50 -5.46 -1.50
N MET A 573 29.01 -5.46 -0.25
CA MET A 573 29.17 -6.61 0.63
C MET A 573 28.26 -7.77 0.20
N THR A 574 27.06 -7.50 -0.31
CA THR A 574 26.21 -8.52 -0.92
C THR A 574 26.92 -9.22 -2.08
N ASP A 575 27.56 -8.47 -2.98
CA ASP A 575 28.32 -9.04 -4.09
C ASP A 575 29.53 -9.86 -3.60
N THR A 576 30.20 -9.39 -2.55
CA THR A 576 31.31 -10.10 -1.91
C THR A 576 30.86 -11.45 -1.34
N LEU A 577 29.79 -11.46 -0.54
CA LEU A 577 29.24 -12.69 0.06
C LEU A 577 28.71 -13.65 -1.02
N ARG A 578 28.08 -13.11 -2.08
CA ARG A 578 27.65 -13.91 -3.23
C ARG A 578 28.82 -14.62 -3.90
N GLY A 579 29.96 -13.95 -4.08
CA GLY A 579 31.16 -14.54 -4.68
C GLY A 579 31.88 -15.58 -3.81
N LEU A 580 31.64 -15.57 -2.48
CA LEU A 580 32.22 -16.51 -1.53
C LEU A 580 31.37 -17.77 -1.30
N ALA A 581 30.11 -17.78 -1.75
CA ALA A 581 29.21 -18.91 -1.62
C ALA A 581 29.35 -19.87 -2.80
N ASP A 582 29.01 -21.16 -2.59
CA ASP A 582 28.88 -22.09 -3.73
C ASP A 582 27.62 -21.74 -4.54
N HIS A 583 26.54 -21.35 -3.85
CA HIS A 583 25.29 -20.86 -4.46
C HIS A 583 24.73 -19.66 -3.70
N TYR A 584 24.05 -18.76 -4.42
CA TYR A 584 23.31 -17.64 -3.85
C TYR A 584 21.90 -17.62 -4.43
N VAL A 585 20.89 -17.65 -3.57
CA VAL A 585 19.48 -17.72 -3.93
C VAL A 585 18.75 -16.53 -3.32
N ASP A 586 18.25 -15.65 -4.17
CA ASP A 586 17.38 -14.56 -3.75
C ASP A 586 15.96 -15.10 -3.51
N ILE A 587 15.47 -14.89 -2.28
CA ILE A 587 14.13 -15.28 -1.86
C ILE A 587 13.30 -14.07 -1.40
N THR A 588 13.81 -12.84 -1.56
CA THR A 588 13.26 -11.59 -1.00
C THR A 588 11.75 -11.42 -1.26
N TYR A 589 11.28 -11.81 -2.45
CA TYR A 589 9.88 -11.65 -2.84
C TYR A 589 9.09 -12.96 -2.93
N LEU A 590 9.66 -14.06 -2.46
CA LEU A 590 8.94 -15.31 -2.28
C LEU A 590 8.11 -15.25 -0.99
N SER A 591 6.92 -15.85 -1.02
CA SER A 591 6.18 -16.16 0.22
C SER A 591 6.95 -17.16 1.07
N GLU A 592 6.62 -17.24 2.36
CA GLU A 592 7.31 -18.14 3.29
C GLU A 592 7.24 -19.61 2.83
N GLU A 593 6.08 -20.05 2.32
CA GLU A 593 5.90 -21.38 1.75
C GLU A 593 6.79 -21.63 0.52
N LYS A 594 6.86 -20.66 -0.40
CA LYS A 594 7.68 -20.78 -1.62
C LYS A 594 9.17 -20.74 -1.31
N ALA A 595 9.59 -19.92 -0.36
CA ALA A 595 10.96 -19.90 0.13
C ALA A 595 11.34 -21.26 0.73
N ALA A 596 10.50 -21.82 1.61
CA ALA A 596 10.69 -23.16 2.16
C ALA A 596 10.69 -24.25 1.07
N GLY A 597 9.78 -24.15 0.10
CA GLY A 597 9.71 -25.03 -1.06
C GLY A 597 10.99 -25.00 -1.90
N ARG A 598 11.54 -23.81 -2.16
CA ARG A 598 12.80 -23.64 -2.88
C ARG A 598 13.97 -24.27 -2.12
N ILE A 599 14.11 -24.00 -0.82
CA ILE A 599 15.17 -24.60 0.01
C ILE A 599 15.08 -26.14 0.00
N ARG A 600 13.86 -26.69 0.05
CA ARG A 600 13.62 -28.14 -0.05
C ARG A 600 14.02 -28.71 -1.41
N GLN A 601 13.75 -28.00 -2.50
CA GLN A 601 14.16 -28.39 -3.86
C GLN A 601 15.67 -28.43 -4.03
N ASP A 602 16.39 -27.51 -3.37
CA ASP A 602 17.85 -27.48 -3.36
C ASP A 602 18.47 -28.61 -2.48
N GLN A 603 17.62 -29.29 -1.68
CA GLN A 603 17.97 -30.42 -0.81
C GLN A 603 19.04 -30.06 0.23
N ILE A 604 18.83 -28.94 0.93
CA ILE A 604 19.69 -28.53 2.04
C ILE A 604 19.61 -29.54 3.19
N ASP A 605 20.77 -29.96 3.69
CA ASP A 605 20.90 -30.93 4.80
C ASP A 605 20.80 -30.24 6.16
N VAL A 606 21.46 -29.08 6.29
CA VAL A 606 21.48 -28.25 7.49
C VAL A 606 21.19 -26.80 7.10
N LEU A 607 20.09 -26.24 7.62
CA LEU A 607 19.74 -24.84 7.40
C LEU A 607 20.00 -24.03 8.68
N ILE A 608 20.69 -22.90 8.55
CA ILE A 608 21.06 -22.04 9.67
C ILE A 608 20.46 -20.65 9.46
N ASP A 609 19.52 -20.27 10.32
CA ASP A 609 18.99 -18.91 10.41
C ASP A 609 20.02 -17.99 11.06
N LEU A 610 20.24 -16.82 10.44
CA LEU A 610 21.11 -15.78 10.95
C LEU A 610 20.36 -14.54 11.46
N SER A 611 19.04 -14.48 11.31
CA SER A 611 18.25 -13.29 11.60
C SER A 611 17.48 -13.39 12.92
N GLY A 612 16.92 -14.55 13.26
CA GLY A 612 16.01 -14.65 14.41
C GLY A 612 14.88 -13.63 14.32
N HIS A 613 14.50 -12.97 15.41
CA HIS A 613 13.43 -11.96 15.39
C HIS A 613 13.87 -10.56 14.89
N THR A 614 14.99 -10.43 14.20
CA THR A 614 15.38 -9.15 13.59
C THR A 614 14.55 -8.85 12.32
N GLY A 615 14.70 -7.64 11.79
CA GLY A 615 13.89 -7.17 10.66
C GLY A 615 14.02 -8.06 9.42
N ARG A 616 12.89 -8.26 8.71
CA ARG A 616 12.79 -9.06 7.47
C ARG A 616 13.25 -10.51 7.61
N ASN A 617 13.21 -11.06 8.82
CA ASN A 617 13.52 -12.46 9.06
C ASN A 617 12.58 -13.41 8.31
N ARG A 618 13.00 -14.68 8.23
CA ARG A 618 12.29 -15.77 7.56
C ARG A 618 12.01 -16.92 8.53
N LEU A 619 11.69 -16.58 9.78
CA LEU A 619 11.41 -17.57 10.83
C LEU A 619 10.19 -18.42 10.48
N VAL A 620 9.20 -17.86 9.79
CA VAL A 620 8.04 -18.63 9.34
C VAL A 620 8.46 -19.71 8.34
N ALA A 621 9.32 -19.41 7.36
CA ALA A 621 9.85 -20.41 6.43
C ALA A 621 10.53 -21.59 7.14
N MET A 622 11.17 -21.35 8.30
CA MET A 622 11.78 -22.41 9.12
C MET A 622 10.75 -23.35 9.76
N GLU A 623 9.53 -22.88 10.03
CA GLU A 623 8.44 -23.68 10.62
C GLU A 623 7.86 -24.69 9.62
N TYR A 624 7.98 -24.42 8.31
CA TYR A 624 7.69 -25.39 7.22
C TYR A 624 8.73 -26.53 7.12
N ARG A 625 9.74 -26.53 8.00
CA ARG A 625 10.84 -27.50 8.07
C ARG A 625 11.46 -27.84 6.69
N PRO A 626 11.98 -26.84 5.96
CA PRO A 626 12.59 -27.04 4.65
C PRO A 626 13.85 -27.93 4.65
N ALA A 627 14.54 -28.06 5.80
CA ALA A 627 15.74 -28.90 5.95
C ALA A 627 15.60 -29.91 7.11
N PRO A 628 16.29 -31.08 7.05
CA PRO A 628 16.29 -32.08 8.11
C PRO A 628 16.79 -31.57 9.46
N VAL A 629 17.88 -30.80 9.46
CA VAL A 629 18.45 -30.14 10.64
C VAL A 629 18.34 -28.63 10.47
N GLN A 630 17.78 -27.95 11.47
CA GLN A 630 17.55 -26.51 11.44
C GLN A 630 18.14 -25.84 12.68
N LEU A 631 19.03 -24.88 12.50
CA LEU A 631 19.73 -24.20 13.58
C LEU A 631 19.51 -22.68 13.48
N THR A 632 19.78 -21.96 14.57
CA THR A 632 19.89 -20.49 14.57
C THR A 632 21.20 -20.05 15.20
N TRP A 633 21.80 -18.99 14.68
CA TRP A 633 23.07 -18.43 15.15
C TRP A 633 23.15 -16.93 14.82
N LEU A 634 23.97 -16.21 15.59
CA LEU A 634 24.43 -14.85 15.30
C LEU A 634 23.44 -13.69 15.51
N GLY A 635 22.52 -13.42 14.59
CA GLY A 635 21.92 -12.07 14.48
C GLY A 635 20.92 -11.69 15.57
N TYR A 636 20.29 -12.67 16.23
CA TYR A 636 19.32 -12.43 17.31
C TYR A 636 19.84 -12.93 18.66
N PRO A 637 19.80 -12.12 19.73
CA PRO A 637 20.42 -12.44 21.02
C PRO A 637 19.48 -13.18 21.99
N GLY A 638 18.60 -14.06 21.50
CA GLY A 638 17.62 -14.76 22.34
C GLY A 638 17.06 -16.03 21.69
N SER A 639 16.12 -16.67 22.38
CA SER A 639 15.33 -17.80 21.87
C SER A 639 14.34 -17.33 20.81
N THR A 640 14.20 -18.06 19.70
CA THR A 640 13.21 -17.72 18.64
C THR A 640 11.80 -18.18 19.00
N GLY A 641 11.66 -19.04 20.01
CA GLY A 641 10.39 -19.65 20.37
C GLY A 641 9.93 -20.74 19.40
N LEU A 642 10.54 -20.87 18.22
CA LEU A 642 10.18 -21.88 17.24
C LEU A 642 10.46 -23.29 17.75
N ARG A 643 9.48 -24.18 17.56
CA ARG A 643 9.58 -25.59 17.92
C ARG A 643 10.41 -26.40 16.91
N MET A 644 10.50 -25.91 15.67
CA MET A 644 11.13 -26.63 14.57
C MET A 644 12.65 -26.45 14.48
N LEU A 645 13.24 -25.60 15.34
CA LEU A 645 14.69 -25.45 15.44
C LEU A 645 15.29 -26.54 16.34
N ASP A 646 16.28 -27.24 15.81
CA ASP A 646 16.97 -28.34 16.47
C ASP A 646 18.07 -27.86 17.43
N GLY A 647 18.56 -26.61 17.26
CA GLY A 647 19.49 -26.00 18.20
C GLY A 647 19.88 -24.56 17.91
N ARG A 648 20.38 -23.87 18.93
CA ARG A 648 20.95 -22.53 18.87
C ARG A 648 22.45 -22.58 19.18
N ILE A 649 23.27 -22.03 18.29
CA ILE A 649 24.73 -22.04 18.45
C ILE A 649 25.17 -20.87 19.32
N VAL A 650 25.88 -21.16 20.40
CA VAL A 650 26.31 -20.20 21.44
C VAL A 650 27.67 -20.63 22.03
N ASP A 651 28.13 -19.98 23.11
CA ASP A 651 29.25 -20.45 23.91
C ASP A 651 28.91 -20.52 25.41
N HIS A 652 29.88 -20.96 26.22
CA HIS A 652 29.72 -21.12 27.67
C HIS A 652 29.62 -19.80 28.44
N GLN A 653 30.03 -18.68 27.84
CA GLN A 653 29.99 -17.37 28.48
C GLN A 653 28.67 -16.68 28.24
N THR A 654 28.15 -16.72 27.01
CA THR A 654 26.84 -16.15 26.67
C THR A 654 25.69 -16.92 27.31
N ASP A 655 25.80 -18.25 27.36
CA ASP A 655 24.73 -19.14 27.84
C ASP A 655 25.31 -20.19 28.80
N PRO A 656 25.68 -19.80 30.04
CA PRO A 656 26.20 -20.73 31.04
C PRO A 656 25.20 -21.84 31.39
N ASP A 657 25.67 -22.86 32.11
CA ASP A 657 24.79 -23.91 32.62
C ASP A 657 23.77 -23.33 33.62
N GLY A 658 22.53 -23.81 33.55
CA GLY A 658 21.40 -23.32 34.37
C GLY A 658 20.39 -22.46 33.60
N MET A 659 20.72 -22.01 32.38
CA MET A 659 19.81 -21.19 31.57
C MET A 659 18.84 -21.99 30.69
N GLN A 660 18.72 -23.32 30.87
CA GLN A 660 18.07 -24.20 29.89
C GLN A 660 16.57 -23.99 29.75
N GLU A 661 15.92 -23.51 30.81
CA GLU A 661 14.45 -23.34 30.89
C GLU A 661 13.93 -22.14 30.09
N TRP A 662 14.80 -21.18 29.75
CA TRP A 662 14.45 -19.92 29.08
C TRP A 662 14.51 -19.96 27.55
N TYR A 663 14.96 -21.08 26.97
CA TYR A 663 15.13 -21.23 25.52
C TYR A 663 14.31 -22.40 24.99
N SER A 664 13.65 -22.21 23.84
CA SER A 664 12.96 -23.30 23.14
C SER A 664 13.95 -24.24 22.46
N GLU A 665 15.08 -23.71 21.97
CA GLU A 665 16.12 -24.48 21.29
C GLU A 665 17.15 -25.07 22.28
N PRO A 666 17.64 -26.30 22.04
CA PRO A 666 18.83 -26.79 22.70
C PRO A 666 20.06 -25.91 22.38
N ARG A 667 20.89 -25.63 23.37
CA ARG A 667 22.14 -24.88 23.16
C ARG A 667 23.23 -25.80 22.63
N ILE A 668 23.81 -25.42 21.50
CA ILE A 668 25.02 -26.00 20.93
C ILE A 668 26.17 -25.09 21.31
N ARG A 669 26.91 -25.47 22.36
CA ARG A 669 28.00 -24.66 22.91
C ARG A 669 29.31 -24.96 22.19
N LEU A 670 29.88 -23.94 21.58
CA LEU A 670 31.23 -24.02 21.03
C LEU A 670 32.26 -23.95 22.17
N PRO A 671 33.40 -24.65 22.07
CA PRO A 671 34.45 -24.66 23.10
C PRO A 671 35.35 -23.40 23.07
N ARG A 672 34.84 -22.33 22.46
CA ARG A 672 35.52 -21.06 22.18
C ARG A 672 34.46 -19.94 22.11
N CYS A 673 34.89 -18.69 21.95
CA CYS A 673 33.97 -17.60 21.62
C CYS A 673 33.14 -17.97 20.38
N PHE A 674 31.82 -17.76 20.45
CA PHE A 674 30.88 -18.10 19.39
C PHE A 674 30.96 -17.20 18.14
N LEU A 675 31.85 -16.19 18.18
CA LEU A 675 32.07 -15.22 17.11
C LEU A 675 33.54 -15.23 16.64
N ALA A 676 33.74 -14.74 15.42
CA ALA A 676 35.03 -14.34 14.87
C ALA A 676 34.83 -13.01 14.15
N TYR A 677 35.43 -11.95 14.67
CA TYR A 677 35.32 -10.59 14.15
C TYR A 677 36.43 -10.33 13.14
N GLN A 678 36.04 -9.75 11.99
CA GLN A 678 36.95 -9.11 11.06
C GLN A 678 36.50 -7.65 10.88
N ALA A 679 37.40 -6.71 11.14
CA ALA A 679 37.13 -5.30 10.86
C ALA A 679 36.97 -5.12 9.33
N PRO A 680 35.94 -4.38 8.86
CA PRO A 680 35.83 -4.03 7.45
C PRO A 680 37.01 -3.17 6.99
N GLY A 681 37.63 -3.54 5.86
CA GLY A 681 38.76 -2.81 5.25
C GLY A 681 40.12 -3.49 5.44
N ASN A 682 41.10 -3.11 4.62
CA ASN A 682 42.42 -3.75 4.57
C ASN A 682 43.48 -3.04 5.44
N ASP A 683 43.32 -1.75 5.71
CA ASP A 683 44.28 -0.93 6.48
C ASP A 683 43.63 -0.33 7.73
N PRO A 684 43.97 -0.83 8.94
CA PRO A 684 43.40 -0.29 10.17
C PRO A 684 44.01 1.07 10.52
N LEU A 685 43.17 2.01 10.99
CA LEU A 685 43.62 3.28 11.56
C LEU A 685 44.60 3.04 12.72
N PRO A 686 45.64 3.87 12.93
CA PRO A 686 46.57 3.70 14.04
C PRO A 686 45.85 3.86 15.38
N VAL A 687 46.23 3.05 16.38
CA VAL A 687 45.75 3.22 17.76
C VAL A 687 46.29 4.55 18.29
N ALA A 688 45.40 5.46 18.66
CA ALA A 688 45.77 6.76 19.24
C ALA A 688 46.06 6.64 20.75
N GLU A 689 46.88 7.57 21.30
CA GLU A 689 46.98 7.78 22.75
C GLU A 689 45.61 8.03 23.39
N PRO A 690 45.37 7.66 24.66
CA PRO A 690 44.12 8.00 25.33
C PRO A 690 43.88 9.51 25.30
N PRO A 691 42.70 9.98 24.86
CA PRO A 691 42.41 11.41 24.73
C PRO A 691 42.58 12.18 26.05
N CYS A 692 42.43 11.53 27.21
CA CYS A 692 42.65 12.17 28.51
C CYS A 692 44.07 12.70 28.71
N VAL A 693 45.08 12.16 28.00
CA VAL A 693 46.47 12.66 28.02
C VAL A 693 46.54 14.10 27.54
N GLN A 694 45.80 14.45 26.49
CA GLN A 694 45.77 15.79 25.92
C GLN A 694 44.66 16.65 26.53
N ALA A 695 43.49 16.06 26.79
CA ALA A 695 42.31 16.78 27.26
C ALA A 695 42.37 17.17 28.74
N GLY A 696 43.15 16.44 29.55
CA GLY A 696 43.25 16.65 31.01
C GLY A 696 42.04 16.12 31.80
N TYR A 697 41.15 15.38 31.14
CA TYR A 697 39.99 14.72 31.76
C TYR A 697 39.64 13.43 31.01
N VAL A 698 38.99 12.49 31.70
CA VAL A 698 38.52 11.23 31.12
C VAL A 698 37.22 11.45 30.36
N THR A 699 37.12 10.87 29.16
CA THR A 699 35.90 10.80 28.38
C THR A 699 35.40 9.36 28.34
N PHE A 700 34.31 9.07 29.04
CA PHE A 700 33.57 7.83 28.86
C PHE A 700 32.78 7.89 27.55
N GLY A 701 32.46 6.75 26.94
CA GLY A 701 31.55 6.77 25.80
C GLY A 701 30.88 5.46 25.46
N SER A 702 29.87 5.53 24.61
CA SER A 702 29.14 4.37 24.11
C SER A 702 28.57 4.66 22.74
N PHE A 703 28.82 3.78 21.77
CA PHE A 703 28.30 3.90 20.39
C PHE A 703 27.13 2.94 20.15
N ASN A 704 26.56 2.41 21.23
CA ASN A 704 25.39 1.56 21.18
C ASN A 704 24.17 2.37 20.73
N ASN A 705 23.22 1.66 20.13
CA ASN A 705 21.97 2.25 19.71
C ASN A 705 21.22 2.84 20.93
N SER A 706 20.52 3.97 20.76
CA SER A 706 19.90 4.71 21.87
C SER A 706 18.88 3.88 22.66
N PHE A 707 18.18 2.95 22.00
CA PHE A 707 17.24 2.04 22.68
C PHE A 707 17.92 1.04 23.61
N LYS A 708 19.24 0.80 23.51
CA LYS A 708 19.98 -0.02 24.49
C LYS A 708 20.30 0.73 25.78
N ILE A 709 20.08 2.05 25.82
CA ILE A 709 20.36 2.90 26.98
C ILE A 709 19.07 3.00 27.79
N SER A 710 18.88 2.05 28.71
CA SER A 710 17.75 2.03 29.63
C SER A 710 17.87 3.09 30.73
N THR A 711 16.81 3.22 31.54
CA THR A 711 16.83 4.11 32.71
C THR A 711 17.92 3.70 33.71
N ALA A 712 18.12 2.40 33.96
CA ALA A 712 19.20 1.90 34.81
C ALA A 712 20.60 2.26 34.29
N VAL A 713 20.80 2.24 32.96
CA VAL A 713 22.06 2.66 32.35
C VAL A 713 22.32 4.14 32.60
N VAL A 714 21.32 5.01 32.37
CA VAL A 714 21.46 6.46 32.63
C VAL A 714 21.82 6.72 34.09
N ARG A 715 21.18 6.02 35.03
CA ARG A 715 21.49 6.11 36.47
C ARG A 715 22.92 5.68 36.79
N ALA A 716 23.35 4.53 36.28
CA ALA A 716 24.70 4.00 36.52
C ALA A 716 25.77 4.94 35.93
N TRP A 717 25.60 5.40 34.70
CA TRP A 717 26.53 6.33 34.07
C TRP A 717 26.54 7.69 34.77
N SER A 718 25.38 8.18 35.24
CA SER A 718 25.32 9.40 36.06
C SER A 718 26.06 9.23 37.39
N ALA A 719 25.98 8.06 38.02
CA ALA A 719 26.74 7.77 39.23
C ALA A 719 28.26 7.80 38.98
N ILE A 720 28.72 7.20 37.87
CA ILE A 720 30.13 7.27 37.42
C ILE A 720 30.56 8.72 37.20
N LEU A 721 29.74 9.51 36.49
CA LEU A 721 30.02 10.91 36.19
C LEU A 721 30.07 11.75 37.47
N ARG A 722 29.25 11.49 38.49
CA ARG A 722 29.33 12.18 39.80
C ARG A 722 30.59 11.79 40.57
N ALA A 723 30.99 10.52 40.50
CA ALA A 723 32.20 10.03 41.15
C ALA A 723 33.51 10.53 40.48
N VAL A 724 33.46 10.90 39.20
CA VAL A 724 34.59 11.49 38.46
C VAL A 724 34.20 12.89 37.93
N PRO A 725 34.27 13.96 38.74
CA PRO A 725 33.63 15.25 38.43
C PRO A 725 34.10 15.94 37.15
N SER A 726 35.37 15.77 36.76
CA SER A 726 35.93 16.38 35.53
C SER A 726 35.62 15.59 34.26
N SER A 727 35.09 14.37 34.39
CA SER A 727 34.87 13.49 33.24
C SER A 727 33.74 13.95 32.33
N ARG A 728 33.78 13.48 31.08
CA ARG A 728 32.73 13.68 30.08
C ARG A 728 32.15 12.36 29.62
N LEU A 729 30.97 12.42 29.02
CA LEU A 729 30.32 11.29 28.35
C LEU A 729 30.06 11.64 26.89
N PHE A 730 30.55 10.80 25.98
CA PHE A 730 30.34 10.94 24.55
C PHE A 730 29.53 9.76 24.00
N LEU A 731 28.32 10.03 23.52
CA LEU A 731 27.41 9.01 23.00
C LEU A 731 27.20 9.20 21.50
N LYS A 732 27.23 8.10 20.74
CA LYS A 732 26.98 8.12 19.30
C LYS A 732 25.93 7.10 18.91
N ALA A 733 24.86 7.57 18.27
CA ALA A 733 23.81 6.73 17.69
C ALA A 733 23.12 7.49 16.55
N ARG A 734 22.46 6.77 15.64
CA ARG A 734 21.70 7.39 14.54
C ARG A 734 20.63 8.34 15.09
N GLN A 735 19.96 7.95 16.17
CA GLN A 735 18.82 8.65 16.76
C GLN A 735 19.18 10.05 17.28
N TYR A 736 20.46 10.33 17.56
CA TYR A 736 20.88 11.67 18.01
C TYR A 736 21.00 12.69 16.87
N GLN A 737 20.75 12.30 15.62
CA GLN A 737 20.55 13.25 14.52
C GLN A 737 19.23 14.02 14.69
N ASP A 738 18.23 13.40 15.31
CA ASP A 738 16.98 14.05 15.66
C ASP A 738 17.13 14.85 16.96
N ALA A 739 16.73 16.13 16.91
CA ALA A 739 16.89 17.05 18.04
C ALA A 739 15.99 16.69 19.23
N HIS A 740 14.82 16.08 18.97
CA HIS A 740 13.88 15.71 20.03
C HIS A 740 14.43 14.53 20.84
N ASN A 741 14.92 13.49 20.17
CA ASN A 741 15.58 12.34 20.80
C ASN A 741 16.83 12.75 21.59
N ALA A 742 17.64 13.64 21.02
CA ALA A 742 18.80 14.19 21.72
C ALA A 742 18.40 14.94 22.99
N ALA A 743 17.37 15.79 22.92
CA ALA A 743 16.88 16.55 24.07
C ALA A 743 16.28 15.66 25.17
N ALA A 744 15.52 14.62 24.79
CA ALA A 744 14.92 13.68 25.73
C ALA A 744 15.98 12.95 26.57
N LEU A 745 17.03 12.42 25.93
CA LEU A 745 18.12 11.76 26.65
C LEU A 745 18.89 12.73 27.56
N LEU A 746 19.16 13.96 27.10
CA LEU A 746 19.82 14.98 27.93
C LEU A 746 18.97 15.35 29.15
N ALA A 747 17.64 15.35 29.03
CA ALA A 747 16.74 15.62 30.14
C ALA A 747 16.79 14.53 31.23
N GLU A 748 16.94 13.25 30.85
CA GLU A 748 17.12 12.15 31.81
C GLU A 748 18.42 12.30 32.61
N PHE A 749 19.52 12.63 31.94
CA PHE A 749 20.78 12.93 32.63
C PHE A 749 20.70 14.19 33.51
N ALA A 750 19.97 15.22 33.07
CA ALA A 750 19.74 16.41 33.87
C ALA A 750 18.90 16.11 35.13
N ALA A 751 17.92 15.21 35.03
CA ALA A 751 17.14 14.73 36.17
C ALA A 751 18.02 13.98 37.19
N GLU A 752 19.09 13.33 36.72
CA GLU A 752 20.15 12.74 37.55
C GLU A 752 21.21 13.75 38.02
N GLY A 753 21.03 15.05 37.77
CA GLY A 753 21.92 16.12 38.23
C GLY A 753 23.22 16.26 37.43
N ILE A 754 23.28 15.72 36.20
CA ILE A 754 24.42 15.88 35.30
C ILE A 754 24.21 17.11 34.41
N ALA A 755 25.16 18.04 34.45
CA ALA A 755 25.11 19.23 33.60
C ALA A 755 25.27 18.87 32.12
N ALA A 756 24.44 19.46 31.24
CA ALA A 756 24.43 19.18 29.80
C ALA A 756 25.81 19.34 29.14
N GLY A 757 26.64 20.29 29.58
CA GLY A 757 28.00 20.49 29.05
C GLY A 757 28.99 19.34 29.30
N ARG A 758 28.61 18.34 30.11
CA ARG A 758 29.38 17.11 30.33
C ARG A 758 29.03 15.98 29.37
N ILE A 759 27.96 16.14 28.60
CA ILE A 759 27.44 15.12 27.69
C ILE A 759 27.52 15.66 26.28
N GLU A 760 28.09 14.88 25.38
CA GLU A 760 28.12 15.18 23.96
C GLU A 760 27.45 14.03 23.20
N LEU A 761 26.49 14.39 22.34
CA LEU A 761 25.77 13.46 21.49
C LEU A 761 26.21 13.65 20.04
N SER A 762 26.40 12.54 19.33
CA SER A 762 26.78 12.55 17.91
C SER A 762 25.89 11.62 17.09
N GLY A 763 25.46 12.10 15.93
CA GLY A 763 24.72 11.30 14.96
C GLY A 763 25.58 10.23 14.28
N ARG A 764 24.93 9.41 13.44
CA ARG A 764 25.62 8.46 12.56
C ARG A 764 26.64 9.16 11.65
N LYS A 765 27.75 8.47 11.36
CA LYS A 765 28.70 8.81 10.29
C LYS A 765 28.47 7.89 9.11
N ASP A 766 28.42 8.44 7.91
CA ASP A 766 28.16 7.67 6.69
C ASP A 766 29.43 6.97 6.21
N ASP A 767 30.58 7.63 6.35
CA ASP A 767 31.88 7.00 6.11
C ASP A 767 32.29 6.11 7.30
N PHE A 768 32.74 4.89 6.99
CA PHE A 768 33.10 3.91 8.00
C PHE A 768 34.42 4.24 8.72
N LEU A 769 35.41 4.81 8.01
CA LEU A 769 36.66 5.21 8.64
C LEU A 769 36.44 6.39 9.58
N GLU A 770 35.57 7.34 9.22
CA GLU A 770 35.13 8.41 10.13
C GLU A 770 34.40 7.84 11.35
N HIS A 771 33.56 6.82 11.17
CA HIS A 771 32.90 6.12 12.27
C HIS A 771 33.93 5.53 13.25
N LEU A 772 34.93 4.81 12.74
CA LEU A 772 36.00 4.21 13.55
C LEU A 772 36.89 5.27 14.21
N ALA A 773 37.28 6.32 13.48
CA ALA A 773 38.09 7.42 14.01
C ALA A 773 37.41 8.13 15.19
N THR A 774 36.08 8.07 15.29
CA THR A 774 35.35 8.64 16.42
C THR A 774 35.73 7.96 17.76
N TYR A 775 36.14 6.69 17.76
CA TYR A 775 36.59 6.00 18.98
C TYR A 775 37.85 6.62 19.61
N HIS A 776 38.64 7.37 18.85
CA HIS A 776 39.79 8.11 19.39
C HIS A 776 39.39 9.23 20.37
N ARG A 777 38.10 9.56 20.46
CA ARG A 777 37.56 10.59 21.35
C ARG A 777 37.20 10.08 22.75
N ILE A 778 37.22 8.77 22.99
CA ILE A 778 36.78 8.16 24.25
C ILE A 778 37.92 7.37 24.90
N ASP A 779 38.09 7.48 26.21
CA ASP A 779 39.11 6.77 26.97
C ASP A 779 38.65 5.37 27.38
N LEU A 780 37.40 5.27 27.86
CA LEU A 780 36.77 4.03 28.30
C LEU A 780 35.38 3.92 27.69
N ALA A 781 35.13 2.83 26.98
CA ALA A 781 33.80 2.49 26.51
C ALA A 781 32.99 1.86 27.64
N LEU A 782 31.76 2.35 27.81
CA LEU A 782 30.77 1.84 28.75
C LEU A 782 29.74 1.04 27.97
N ASP A 783 29.69 -0.27 28.22
CA ASP A 783 28.70 -1.15 27.63
C ASP A 783 27.32 -0.91 28.28
N THR A 784 26.27 -1.19 27.52
CA THR A 784 24.87 -1.01 27.95
C THR A 784 24.28 -2.29 28.52
N PHE A 785 23.25 -2.22 29.34
CA PHE A 785 22.47 -3.36 29.86
C PHE A 785 20.99 -2.94 29.93
N PRO A 786 20.00 -3.82 29.66
CA PRO A 786 20.09 -5.28 29.55
C PRO A 786 20.46 -5.79 28.14
N TYR A 787 20.98 -4.93 27.27
CA TYR A 787 21.49 -5.34 25.96
C TYR A 787 22.87 -4.73 25.70
N HIS A 788 23.88 -5.58 25.62
CA HIS A 788 25.26 -5.20 25.32
C HIS A 788 25.48 -4.78 23.86
N GLY A 789 26.58 -4.10 23.63
CA GLY A 789 27.22 -3.99 22.33
C GLY A 789 27.78 -5.34 21.86
N THR A 790 27.89 -5.49 20.55
CA THR A 790 28.55 -6.66 19.94
C THR A 790 29.57 -6.15 18.93
N THR A 791 29.12 -5.69 17.76
CA THR A 791 30.01 -5.05 16.77
C THR A 791 30.64 -3.78 17.32
N THR A 792 29.87 -2.93 18.01
CA THR A 792 30.36 -1.70 18.64
C THR A 792 31.44 -1.96 19.70
N THR A 793 31.33 -3.07 20.44
CA THR A 793 32.34 -3.51 21.41
C THR A 793 33.58 -4.05 20.71
N CYS A 794 33.43 -4.83 19.64
CA CYS A 794 34.55 -5.29 18.82
C CYS A 794 35.29 -4.10 18.17
N GLU A 795 34.56 -3.13 17.64
CA GLU A 795 35.11 -1.89 17.07
C GLU A 795 35.84 -1.05 18.12
N ALA A 796 35.27 -0.92 19.33
CA ALA A 796 35.94 -0.24 20.43
C ALA A 796 37.29 -0.89 20.74
N MET A 797 37.31 -2.22 20.93
CA MET A 797 38.54 -2.97 21.20
C MET A 797 39.53 -2.88 20.03
N TRP A 798 39.03 -2.98 18.80
CA TRP A 798 39.84 -2.83 17.59
C TRP A 798 40.50 -1.45 17.49
N MET A 799 39.83 -0.41 17.97
CA MET A 799 40.37 0.96 18.05
C MET A 799 41.19 1.23 19.32
N GLY A 800 41.46 0.19 20.13
CA GLY A 800 42.23 0.30 21.37
C GLY A 800 41.45 0.90 22.54
N VAL A 801 40.12 0.94 22.48
CA VAL A 801 39.30 1.46 23.58
C VAL A 801 38.90 0.30 24.51
N PRO A 802 39.36 0.27 25.77
CA PRO A 802 38.86 -0.69 26.75
C PRO A 802 37.35 -0.54 26.91
N THR A 803 36.62 -1.65 27.02
CA THR A 803 35.16 -1.66 27.17
C THR A 803 34.77 -2.37 28.46
N LEU A 804 34.08 -1.68 29.36
CA LEU A 804 33.55 -2.23 30.61
C LEU A 804 32.14 -2.78 30.38
N THR A 805 31.88 -4.02 30.78
CA THR A 805 30.59 -4.71 30.62
C THR A 805 30.04 -5.24 31.95
N LEU A 806 28.74 -5.53 31.99
CA LEU A 806 28.05 -6.07 33.18
C LEU A 806 27.56 -7.49 32.89
N ALA A 807 28.01 -8.50 33.64
CA ALA A 807 27.53 -9.87 33.47
C ALA A 807 26.08 -10.02 33.95
N GLY A 808 25.11 -10.04 33.04
CA GLY A 808 23.70 -10.22 33.36
C GLY A 808 23.19 -11.65 33.28
N ASP A 809 21.87 -11.78 33.23
CA ASP A 809 21.06 -13.00 33.35
C ASP A 809 20.64 -13.64 32.02
N ARG A 810 20.91 -12.99 30.88
CA ARG A 810 20.40 -13.41 29.56
C ARG A 810 21.45 -13.25 28.48
N HIS A 811 21.30 -13.91 27.33
CA HIS A 811 22.29 -13.88 26.25
C HIS A 811 22.66 -12.43 25.84
N ALA A 812 21.66 -11.55 25.68
CA ALA A 812 21.86 -10.14 25.34
C ALA A 812 22.74 -9.34 26.35
N THR A 813 22.76 -9.73 27.63
CA THR A 813 23.64 -9.16 28.68
C THR A 813 24.92 -9.97 28.92
N ARG A 814 25.28 -10.88 28.01
CA ARG A 814 26.43 -11.77 28.19
C ARG A 814 27.34 -11.87 26.98
N VAL A 815 26.94 -11.29 25.84
CA VAL A 815 27.83 -11.18 24.67
C VAL A 815 29.12 -10.45 25.03
N GLY A 816 29.05 -9.31 25.72
CA GLY A 816 30.24 -8.59 26.18
C GLY A 816 31.16 -9.42 27.10
N VAL A 817 30.59 -10.32 27.90
CA VAL A 817 31.36 -11.25 28.76
C VAL A 817 32.14 -12.25 27.90
N SER A 818 31.51 -12.83 26.87
CA SER A 818 32.17 -13.72 25.92
C SER A 818 33.32 -13.01 25.20
N LEU A 819 33.07 -11.81 24.68
CA LEU A 819 34.06 -11.02 23.95
C LEU A 819 35.29 -10.69 24.83
N LEU A 820 35.06 -10.20 26.05
CA LEU A 820 36.15 -9.86 26.97
C LEU A 820 36.90 -11.08 27.49
N SER A 821 36.21 -12.21 27.68
CA SER A 821 36.84 -13.48 28.03
C SER A 821 37.72 -14.01 26.90
N ALA A 822 37.30 -13.84 25.65
CA ALA A 822 38.08 -14.26 24.48
C ALA A 822 39.42 -13.52 24.41
N VAL A 823 39.42 -12.22 24.74
CA VAL A 823 40.64 -11.39 24.76
C VAL A 823 41.35 -11.39 26.13
N GLY A 824 40.92 -12.20 27.10
CA GLY A 824 41.58 -12.33 28.40
C GLY A 824 41.49 -11.09 29.31
N LEU A 825 40.40 -10.34 29.24
CA LEU A 825 40.13 -9.13 30.03
C LEU A 825 38.95 -9.27 30.99
N GLU A 826 38.38 -10.47 31.13
CA GLU A 826 37.18 -10.72 31.92
C GLU A 826 37.34 -10.31 33.39
N LYS A 827 38.52 -10.53 33.99
CA LYS A 827 38.77 -10.18 35.39
C LYS A 827 38.81 -8.67 35.64
N GLN A 828 39.21 -7.90 34.63
CA GLN A 828 39.41 -6.45 34.73
C GLN A 828 38.14 -5.69 34.33
N LEU A 829 37.47 -6.13 33.26
CA LEU A 829 36.43 -5.37 32.56
C LEU A 829 35.05 -6.03 32.54
N VAL A 830 34.84 -7.15 33.24
CA VAL A 830 33.50 -7.71 33.48
C VAL A 830 33.10 -7.44 34.93
N ALA A 831 32.10 -6.61 35.11
CA ALA A 831 31.46 -6.36 36.40
C ALA A 831 30.41 -7.43 36.71
N LYS A 832 30.23 -7.74 38.00
CA LYS A 832 29.25 -8.74 38.46
C LYS A 832 27.87 -8.18 38.81
N ASP A 833 27.80 -6.88 39.10
CA ASP A 833 26.59 -6.13 39.46
C ASP A 833 26.81 -4.63 39.15
N ILE A 834 25.77 -3.82 39.28
CA ILE A 834 25.82 -2.39 38.93
C ILE A 834 26.80 -1.61 39.82
N ASP A 835 26.93 -1.95 41.10
CA ASP A 835 27.83 -1.28 42.02
C ASP A 835 29.31 -1.58 41.68
N ASP A 836 29.61 -2.83 41.34
CA ASP A 836 30.92 -3.25 40.83
C ASP A 836 31.22 -2.58 39.48
N TYR A 837 30.21 -2.44 38.61
CA TYR A 837 30.35 -1.72 37.33
C TYR A 837 30.76 -0.26 37.56
N ILE A 838 30.06 0.45 38.44
CA ILE A 838 30.39 1.84 38.78
C ILE A 838 31.79 1.92 39.40
N THR A 839 32.09 1.05 40.36
CA THR A 839 33.39 1.02 41.07
C THR A 839 34.55 0.80 40.10
N ARG A 840 34.40 -0.16 39.17
CA ARG A 840 35.42 -0.45 38.16
C ARG A 840 35.60 0.69 37.18
N ALA A 841 34.52 1.31 36.70
CA ALA A 841 34.62 2.47 35.81
C ALA A 841 35.41 3.63 36.46
N VAL A 842 35.13 3.92 37.73
CA VAL A 842 35.82 4.97 38.50
C VAL A 842 37.29 4.61 38.72
N SER A 843 37.58 3.36 39.09
CA SER A 843 38.94 2.87 39.29
C SER A 843 39.76 2.98 38.00
N PHE A 844 39.21 2.52 36.88
CA PHE A 844 39.89 2.53 35.58
C PHE A 844 40.11 3.97 35.08
N ALA A 845 39.14 4.86 35.28
CA ALA A 845 39.28 6.28 34.96
C ALA A 845 40.33 7.01 35.81
N SER A 846 40.68 6.48 36.98
CA SER A 846 41.68 7.07 37.88
C SER A 846 43.11 6.63 37.55
N SER A 847 43.29 5.65 36.66
CA SER A 847 44.59 5.07 36.32
C SER A 847 44.95 5.30 34.85
N LEU A 848 45.74 6.35 34.61
CA LEU A 848 46.25 6.66 33.26
C LEU A 848 47.18 5.54 32.75
N GLU A 849 47.91 4.88 33.65
CA GLU A 849 48.80 3.78 33.30
C GLU A 849 48.00 2.58 32.75
N ASP A 850 46.95 2.15 33.45
CA ASP A 850 46.09 1.05 33.00
C ASP A 850 45.39 1.39 31.67
N LEU A 851 44.89 2.63 31.53
CA LEU A 851 44.27 3.11 30.28
C LEU A 851 45.25 3.04 29.10
N ARG A 852 46.50 3.49 29.28
CA ARG A 852 47.54 3.45 28.23
C ARG A 852 47.99 2.02 27.93
N GLU A 853 48.20 1.22 28.97
CA GLU A 853 48.63 -0.18 28.82
C GLU A 853 47.59 -0.96 28.02
N VAL A 854 46.32 -0.92 28.44
CA VAL A 854 45.28 -1.66 27.72
C VAL A 854 45.12 -1.11 26.32
N ARG A 855 45.02 0.22 26.14
CA ARG A 855 44.79 0.80 24.81
C ARG A 855 45.83 0.43 23.78
N HIS A 856 47.11 0.53 24.12
CA HIS A 856 48.21 0.23 23.18
C HIS A 856 48.33 -1.25 22.85
N ASN A 857 47.90 -2.16 23.72
CA ASN A 857 48.04 -3.60 23.52
C ASN A 857 46.74 -4.30 23.09
N LEU A 858 45.59 -3.64 23.16
CA LEU A 858 44.28 -4.28 23.01
C LEU A 858 44.03 -4.82 21.61
N ARG A 859 44.41 -4.08 20.55
CA ARG A 859 44.24 -4.57 19.17
C ARG A 859 45.07 -5.82 18.90
N ASP A 860 46.33 -5.83 19.33
CA ASP A 860 47.22 -6.97 19.12
C ASP A 860 46.73 -8.18 19.93
N ARG A 861 46.30 -7.94 21.17
CA ARG A 861 45.68 -8.98 22.02
C ARG A 861 44.42 -9.55 21.38
N MET A 862 43.55 -8.70 20.85
CA MET A 862 42.33 -9.12 20.15
C MET A 862 42.64 -9.92 18.89
N SER A 863 43.60 -9.44 18.08
CA SER A 863 44.01 -10.09 16.82
C SER A 863 44.60 -11.49 17.05
N ALA A 864 45.31 -11.69 18.18
CA ALA A 864 45.87 -12.98 18.56
C ALA A 864 44.89 -13.90 19.31
N SER A 865 43.67 -13.44 19.60
CA SER A 865 42.68 -14.16 20.39
C SER A 865 41.75 -15.03 19.54
N PRO A 866 40.96 -15.95 20.16
CA PRO A 866 39.90 -16.65 19.46
C PRO A 866 38.92 -15.72 18.74
N LEU A 867 38.72 -14.49 19.23
CA LEU A 867 37.78 -13.54 18.62
C LEU A 867 38.19 -13.10 17.20
N CYS A 868 39.45 -13.25 16.80
CA CYS A 868 39.89 -12.98 15.41
C CYS A 868 40.39 -14.26 14.70
N ASP A 869 40.18 -15.44 15.28
CA ASP A 869 40.51 -16.74 14.70
C ASP A 869 39.31 -17.30 13.92
N ALA A 870 39.16 -16.87 12.67
CA ALA A 870 38.07 -17.30 11.78
C ALA A 870 38.17 -18.80 11.41
N GLU A 871 39.38 -19.31 11.18
CA GLU A 871 39.61 -20.72 10.87
C GLU A 871 39.22 -21.64 12.03
N GLY A 872 39.55 -21.26 13.27
CA GLY A 872 39.11 -22.00 14.44
C GLY A 872 37.61 -21.97 14.63
N LEU A 873 36.93 -20.89 14.21
CA LEU A 873 35.47 -20.83 14.26
C LEU A 873 34.88 -21.77 13.21
N ALA A 874 35.42 -21.76 11.98
CA ALA A 874 35.01 -22.67 10.91
C ALA A 874 35.12 -24.13 11.36
N ARG A 875 36.26 -24.55 11.91
CA ARG A 875 36.43 -25.92 12.44
C ARG A 875 35.42 -26.26 13.54
N ALA A 876 35.14 -25.33 14.46
CA ALA A 876 34.16 -25.55 15.53
C ALA A 876 32.71 -25.64 14.98
N MET A 877 32.38 -24.80 14.01
CA MET A 877 31.08 -24.79 13.32
C MET A 877 30.87 -26.07 12.50
N GLU A 878 31.86 -26.49 11.73
CA GLU A 878 31.84 -27.75 10.96
C GLU A 878 31.62 -28.95 11.89
N GLN A 879 32.31 -28.99 13.04
CA GLN A 879 32.13 -30.04 14.03
C GLN A 879 30.72 -30.02 14.64
N ALA A 880 30.19 -28.85 14.95
CA ALA A 880 28.83 -28.69 15.46
C ALA A 880 27.79 -29.17 14.44
N ILE A 881 27.88 -28.70 13.19
CA ILE A 881 27.02 -29.09 12.06
C ILE A 881 27.07 -30.60 11.85
N ARG A 882 28.28 -31.19 11.82
CA ARG A 882 28.47 -32.65 11.67
C ARG A 882 27.86 -33.43 12.83
N THR A 883 27.97 -32.93 14.05
CA THR A 883 27.42 -33.59 15.25
C THR A 883 25.90 -33.63 15.20
N GLU A 884 25.25 -32.52 14.86
CA GLU A 884 23.79 -32.46 14.72
C GLU A 884 23.29 -33.30 13.55
N TRP A 885 24.00 -33.31 12.41
CA TRP A 885 23.70 -34.21 11.30
C TRP A 885 23.76 -35.69 11.70
N ARG A 886 24.81 -36.11 12.41
CA ARG A 886 24.95 -37.48 12.91
C ARG A 886 23.85 -37.85 13.90
N ARG A 887 23.49 -36.93 14.81
CA ARG A 887 22.37 -37.12 15.76
C ARG A 887 21.05 -37.34 15.02
N TRP A 888 20.80 -36.52 14.00
CA TRP A 888 19.61 -36.66 13.17
C TRP A 888 19.60 -37.99 12.39
N CYS A 889 20.72 -38.39 11.77
CA CYS A 889 20.84 -39.67 11.06
C CYS A 889 20.59 -40.88 11.96
N ALA A 890 21.04 -40.83 13.21
CA ALA A 890 20.88 -41.90 14.20
C ALA A 890 19.47 -41.98 14.81
N SER A 891 18.62 -40.97 14.59
CA SER A 891 17.27 -40.94 15.15
C SER A 891 16.31 -41.81 14.32
N PRO A 892 15.48 -42.68 14.95
CA PRO A 892 14.66 -43.70 14.26
C PRO A 892 13.49 -43.15 13.43
N GLY A 893 13.44 -41.84 13.22
CA GLY A 893 12.35 -41.11 12.60
C GLY A 893 12.28 -39.73 13.24
N PRO A 894 11.60 -38.77 12.60
CA PRO A 894 11.48 -37.44 13.19
C PRO A 894 10.72 -37.48 14.52
N SER A 895 11.41 -37.29 15.64
CA SER A 895 10.74 -37.02 16.91
C SER A 895 10.37 -35.54 16.97
N TYR A 896 9.39 -35.12 16.16
CA TYR A 896 8.82 -33.78 16.22
C TYR A 896 7.84 -33.72 17.40
N GLY A 897 8.39 -33.76 18.62
CA GLY A 897 7.64 -33.85 19.88
C GLY A 897 7.90 -32.66 20.78
N LYS A 898 6.80 -32.03 21.21
CA LYS A 898 6.67 -30.88 22.14
C LYS A 898 7.76 -30.89 23.25
N ARG A 899 8.80 -30.05 23.10
CA ARG A 899 9.81 -29.86 24.15
C ARG A 899 9.38 -28.86 25.22
N TRP A 900 8.44 -27.97 24.90
CA TRP A 900 7.69 -27.19 25.89
C TRP A 900 6.31 -27.83 26.11
N ASN A 901 5.99 -28.12 27.37
CA ASN A 901 4.63 -28.46 27.79
C ASN A 901 3.79 -27.19 27.70
N TYR A 902 3.17 -26.98 26.54
CA TYR A 902 2.15 -25.95 26.35
C TYR A 902 0.93 -26.31 27.19
N ASN A 903 0.80 -25.67 28.34
CA ASN A 903 -0.46 -25.64 29.06
C ASN A 903 -1.37 -24.70 28.26
N GLY A 904 -2.28 -25.25 27.45
CA GLY A 904 -3.15 -24.52 26.52
C GLY A 904 -4.19 -23.58 27.16
N GLN A 905 -3.83 -22.86 28.23
CA GLN A 905 -4.57 -21.74 28.78
C GLN A 905 -3.95 -20.42 28.33
N THR A 906 -3.89 -20.18 27.03
CA THR A 906 -3.65 -18.82 26.50
C THR A 906 -5.00 -18.14 26.29
N SER A 907 -5.71 -17.85 27.39
CA SER A 907 -6.72 -16.80 27.31
C SER A 907 -5.98 -15.46 27.39
N PHE A 908 -6.09 -14.64 26.35
CA PHE A 908 -6.19 -13.19 26.59
C PHE A 908 -7.53 -12.95 27.29
N ALA A 909 -7.67 -13.44 28.53
CA ALA A 909 -8.84 -13.12 29.35
C ALA A 909 -8.71 -11.65 29.72
N ALA A 910 -9.79 -10.92 29.46
CA ALA A 910 -9.97 -9.50 29.70
C ALA A 910 -9.34 -9.06 31.03
N GLU A 911 -8.28 -8.28 30.94
CA GLU A 911 -8.00 -7.26 31.94
C GLU A 911 -8.30 -5.93 31.25
N ASP A 912 -9.37 -5.30 31.74
CA ASP A 912 -9.99 -4.04 31.32
C ASP A 912 -9.03 -2.85 31.35
#